data_AF-A0A7S2BY43-F1
#
_entry.id   AF-A0A7S2BY43-F1
#
_cell.length_a   1.000
_cell.length_b   1.000
_cell.length_c   1.000
_cell.angle_alpha   90.00
_cell.angle_beta   90.00
_cell.angle_gamma   90.00
#
_symmetry.space_group_name_H-M   'P 1'
#
loop_
_entity.id
_entity.type
_entity.pdbx_description
1 polymer ?
#
loop_
_entity_poly.entity_id
_entity_poly.type
_entity_poly.pdbx_seq_one_letter_code
_entity_poly.pdbx_strand_id
1 'polypeptide(L)'
;DRLGFYGSMLVGGRTGFVPNNLEVMPAIRSLRVTALSAPPLLWNTLHNEYARQRERMIAEEGGRQQADAEAIENKLRIEFREKLGDRCSTIGTGGAPCSKAILNWMKETFGVGADLVGENYGCTEIGNIATNGYIDSKFVGGTEASDYHVKLADLPDLGFLSTDLPYPRGEVLVKTPNAFAGYFGDADCTAQAWTSDGYYRTGDVAEFDITTGRIKLIGRCKEVLKMSTGEFVAPAKLEADLSDCEGVHSVFILVPPMGSHVVCVVLPEEDSGSSEGADEDERKHAMEGLIRRRLRTSAILNNHKPHEIARHVLFEWEERWTVENGYLNGSQKPVRSKLTERYSSLIQSADLASVGSAGDTDELSLKDQLMLKSGSVEESLVALVLELLQLERAEFETAGAMEESFSNLGADSMQAMQFMSRLQEISPRAASSLDSLVLHKPLRAVASLMDDGTAVAPHMLQAWRQGEREALERSLDSDSILPELQQGPPVTPNADAAGSDFLLTGGTGFVGSHVLSELLLALFNDHEVRQRGTRVFCVVRASDAQHAERRLAKQFAKSGYDERRIVFEPLAKALDTGVSAGLGQVAVVVIAGSLEDERFGLSASNYSSLSMAVGSVIHVAAKVAFWSTYNESRGNTVSTLNVLQFCCSSQTRTTLHHVSTLSVYGTLQSNSTSMIDESFPIGQSADGSGVMDSEGYSQSKWVCEQLVKRASVEWGLQAVIYRLGSVGWARNGIGNPADWVSKLLAGIVHARVAPPIRPADDTAVNLAPVDEVAKDVVSLAFRFEATHPRTKADKATSEGGGFLDVFHIVNRCGDVEAQTLIEAVGASLKGGDGLSVAEDYQSWIQTVKKNPDNPLYTLSRWFESGLPKRPRFSSRREGWASDEKGRGATWPEVGVGDIQAHLAWLEAEGVN
;
A
#
# COMPACT_ATOMS: atom_id res chain seq x y z
N ASP A 1 32.62 -6.93 -23.10
CA ASP A 1 33.05 -6.00 -22.05
C ASP A 1 34.56 -5.79 -22.15
N ARG A 2 35.03 -4.58 -22.50
CA ARG A 2 36.46 -4.26 -22.61
C ARG A 2 37.07 -3.90 -21.25
N LEU A 3 36.25 -3.41 -20.32
CA LEU A 3 36.70 -2.89 -19.02
C LEU A 3 37.07 -4.04 -18.08
N GLY A 4 36.26 -5.11 -18.06
CA GLY A 4 36.60 -6.36 -17.37
C GLY A 4 37.87 -7.03 -17.93
N PHE A 5 38.07 -7.00 -19.25
CA PHE A 5 39.29 -7.53 -19.89
C PHE A 5 40.55 -6.75 -19.50
N TYR A 6 40.54 -5.42 -19.64
CA TYR A 6 41.68 -4.59 -19.25
C TYR A 6 41.92 -4.59 -17.74
N GLY A 7 40.85 -4.53 -16.93
CA GLY A 7 40.93 -4.60 -15.47
C GLY A 7 41.58 -5.91 -15.01
N SER A 8 41.20 -7.04 -15.61
CA SER A 8 41.84 -8.33 -15.35
C SER A 8 43.33 -8.30 -15.68
N MET A 9 43.73 -7.77 -16.84
CA MET A 9 45.15 -7.67 -17.20
C MET A 9 45.95 -6.76 -16.27
N LEU A 10 45.39 -5.62 -15.84
CA LEU A 10 46.07 -4.65 -14.97
C LEU A 10 46.43 -5.22 -13.60
N VAL A 11 45.62 -6.15 -13.08
CA VAL A 11 45.87 -6.82 -11.80
C VAL A 11 46.61 -8.16 -11.94
N GLY A 12 47.11 -8.47 -13.15
CA GLY A 12 47.78 -9.76 -13.44
C GLY A 12 46.82 -10.96 -13.48
N GLY A 13 45.54 -10.70 -13.66
CA GLY A 13 44.49 -11.71 -13.83
C GLY A 13 44.51 -12.40 -15.19
N ARG A 14 43.61 -13.37 -15.35
CA ARG A 14 43.43 -14.14 -16.59
C ARG A 14 42.00 -13.98 -17.09
N THR A 15 41.82 -13.66 -18.37
CA THR A 15 40.51 -13.58 -19.01
C THR A 15 40.30 -14.79 -19.92
N GLY A 16 39.15 -15.45 -19.80
CA GLY A 16 38.74 -16.50 -20.72
C GLY A 16 37.83 -15.94 -21.82
N PHE A 17 38.01 -16.43 -23.05
CA PHE A 17 37.20 -16.06 -24.19
C PHE A 17 36.28 -17.21 -24.57
N VAL A 18 35.00 -16.90 -24.78
CA VAL A 18 34.00 -17.86 -25.26
C VAL A 18 33.71 -17.62 -26.74
N PRO A 19 33.62 -18.68 -27.56
CA PRO A 19 33.41 -18.55 -29.00
C PRO A 19 31.99 -18.11 -29.37
N ASN A 20 30.99 -18.39 -28.53
CA ASN A 20 29.59 -17.98 -28.74
C ASN A 20 28.83 -17.89 -27.40
N ASN A 21 27.64 -17.28 -27.43
CA ASN A 21 26.80 -17.08 -26.24
C ASN A 21 26.17 -18.37 -25.68
N LEU A 22 26.06 -19.43 -26.49
CA LEU A 22 25.50 -20.73 -26.06
C LEU A 22 26.48 -21.52 -25.18
N GLU A 23 27.77 -21.22 -25.25
CA GLU A 23 28.83 -21.89 -24.50
C GLU A 23 29.26 -21.16 -23.22
N VAL A 24 28.55 -20.10 -22.83
CA VAL A 24 28.88 -19.27 -21.65
C VAL A 24 28.94 -20.10 -20.37
N MET A 25 27.92 -20.92 -20.10
CA MET A 25 27.86 -21.72 -18.85
C MET A 25 28.94 -22.83 -18.80
N PRO A 26 29.13 -23.67 -19.84
CA PRO A 26 30.25 -24.62 -19.89
C PRO A 26 31.62 -23.97 -19.71
N ALA A 27 31.82 -22.78 -20.28
CA ALA A 27 33.09 -22.08 -20.20
C ALA A 27 33.35 -21.49 -18.82
N ILE A 28 32.35 -20.91 -18.15
CA ILE A 28 32.46 -20.42 -16.76
C ILE A 28 33.00 -21.53 -15.86
N ARG A 29 32.44 -22.74 -15.98
CA ARG A 29 32.88 -23.92 -15.21
C ARG A 29 34.30 -24.35 -15.57
N SER A 30 34.63 -24.41 -16.86
CA SER A 30 35.95 -24.84 -17.35
C SER A 30 37.06 -23.86 -16.96
N LEU A 31 36.75 -22.56 -16.95
CA LEU A 31 37.68 -21.48 -16.61
C LEU A 31 37.84 -21.29 -15.10
N ARG A 32 36.92 -21.84 -14.29
CA ARG A 32 36.87 -21.69 -12.82
C ARG A 32 37.05 -20.22 -12.43
N VAL A 33 36.17 -19.37 -12.96
CA VAL A 33 36.26 -17.90 -12.81
C VAL A 33 36.21 -17.47 -11.35
N THR A 34 36.87 -16.35 -11.02
CA THR A 34 36.84 -15.76 -9.68
C THR A 34 35.87 -14.59 -9.56
N ALA A 35 35.53 -13.96 -10.68
CA ALA A 35 34.53 -12.90 -10.76
C ALA A 35 33.74 -13.03 -12.07
N LEU A 36 32.45 -12.73 -12.01
CA LEU A 36 31.55 -12.75 -13.16
C LEU A 36 30.69 -11.49 -13.18
N SER A 37 30.74 -10.71 -14.25
CA SER A 37 29.77 -9.64 -14.51
C SER A 37 29.01 -9.94 -15.79
N ALA A 38 27.69 -9.82 -15.74
CA ALA A 38 26.80 -10.14 -16.85
C ALA A 38 25.58 -9.21 -16.86
N PRO A 39 24.98 -8.94 -18.03
CA PRO A 39 23.75 -8.17 -18.11
C PRO A 39 22.58 -8.90 -17.43
N PRO A 40 21.50 -8.18 -17.02
CA PRO A 40 20.31 -8.77 -16.41
C PRO A 40 19.79 -10.00 -17.14
N LEU A 41 19.75 -9.99 -18.47
CA LEU A 41 19.27 -11.10 -19.29
C LEU A 41 19.86 -12.47 -18.89
N LEU A 42 21.18 -12.56 -18.63
CA LEU A 42 21.79 -13.84 -18.22
C LEU A 42 21.26 -14.30 -16.86
N TRP A 43 21.08 -13.36 -15.93
CA TRP A 43 20.58 -13.64 -14.59
C TRP A 43 19.10 -14.05 -14.62
N ASN A 44 18.28 -13.41 -15.47
CA ASN A 44 16.90 -13.81 -15.71
C ASN A 44 16.82 -15.24 -16.24
N THR A 45 17.63 -15.59 -17.26
CA THR A 45 17.64 -16.95 -17.82
C THR A 45 18.01 -18.00 -16.75
N LEU A 46 18.99 -17.70 -15.89
CA LEU A 46 19.37 -18.61 -14.81
C LEU A 46 18.28 -18.70 -13.73
N HIS A 47 17.61 -17.60 -13.41
CA HIS A 47 16.51 -17.58 -12.46
C HIS A 47 15.28 -18.37 -12.98
N ASN A 48 14.94 -18.24 -14.25
CA ASN A 48 13.85 -19.01 -14.86
C ASN A 48 14.14 -20.52 -14.84
N GLU A 49 15.38 -20.90 -15.16
CA GLU A 49 15.81 -22.30 -15.05
C GLU A 49 15.75 -22.79 -13.59
N TYR A 50 16.13 -21.96 -12.62
CA TYR A 50 16.03 -22.26 -11.20
C TYR A 50 14.59 -22.51 -10.77
N ALA A 51 13.67 -21.61 -11.15
CA ALA A 51 12.26 -21.72 -10.85
C ALA A 51 11.64 -22.99 -11.47
N ARG A 52 11.95 -23.28 -12.73
CA ARG A 52 11.45 -24.48 -13.42
C ARG A 52 11.90 -25.78 -12.75
N GLN A 53 13.17 -25.86 -12.35
CA GLN A 53 13.69 -27.03 -11.65
C GLN A 53 13.06 -27.19 -10.26
N ARG A 54 12.85 -26.07 -9.55
CA ARG A 54 12.15 -26.04 -8.25
C ARG A 54 10.75 -26.63 -8.35
N GLU A 55 9.95 -26.17 -9.31
CA GLU A 55 8.59 -26.66 -9.49
C GLU A 55 8.56 -28.14 -9.85
N ARG A 56 9.47 -28.58 -10.72
CA ARG A 56 9.61 -30.00 -11.07
C ARG A 56 9.94 -30.86 -9.85
N MET A 57 10.90 -30.46 -9.03
CA MET A 57 11.27 -31.23 -7.82
C MET A 57 10.12 -31.25 -6.80
N ILE A 58 9.40 -30.14 -6.63
CA ILE A 58 8.20 -30.07 -5.76
C ILE A 58 7.10 -31.01 -6.26
N ALA A 59 6.88 -31.05 -7.58
CA ALA A 59 5.89 -31.93 -8.19
C ALA A 59 6.27 -33.42 -8.07
N GLU A 60 7.56 -33.76 -8.23
CA GLU A 60 8.08 -35.13 -8.11
C GLU A 60 8.02 -35.66 -6.66
N GLU A 61 8.15 -34.80 -5.65
CA GLU A 61 8.10 -35.18 -4.22
C GLU A 61 6.66 -35.26 -3.63
N GLY A 62 5.62 -35.00 -4.43
CA GLY A 62 4.23 -35.25 -4.04
C GLY A 62 3.64 -34.27 -3.02
N GLY A 63 4.24 -33.08 -2.88
CA GLY A 63 3.63 -31.91 -2.24
C GLY A 63 3.26 -32.06 -0.76
N ARG A 64 4.16 -32.53 0.11
CA ARG A 64 3.88 -32.62 1.57
C ARG A 64 5.03 -32.12 2.44
N GLN A 65 4.75 -31.03 3.18
CA GLN A 65 5.52 -30.44 4.30
C GLN A 65 6.57 -29.36 3.94
N GLN A 66 6.66 -28.34 4.81
CA GLN A 66 7.53 -27.17 4.66
C GLN A 66 9.03 -27.50 4.79
N ALA A 67 9.37 -28.60 5.47
CA ALA A 67 10.73 -29.11 5.56
C ALA A 67 11.27 -29.61 4.19
N ASP A 68 10.40 -30.13 3.33
CA ASP A 68 10.78 -30.64 2.01
C ASP A 68 11.03 -29.48 1.02
N ALA A 69 10.24 -28.40 1.12
CA ALA A 69 10.46 -27.20 0.33
C ALA A 69 11.81 -26.51 0.62
N GLU A 70 12.22 -26.43 1.89
CA GLU A 70 13.51 -25.85 2.28
C GLU A 70 14.69 -26.75 1.86
N ALA A 71 14.51 -28.07 1.89
CA ALA A 71 15.50 -29.02 1.40
C ALA A 71 15.71 -28.91 -0.13
N ILE A 72 14.62 -28.82 -0.91
CA ILE A 72 14.67 -28.58 -2.36
C ILE A 72 15.38 -27.25 -2.65
N GLU A 73 15.00 -26.18 -1.94
CA GLU A 73 15.60 -24.86 -2.10
C GLU A 73 17.11 -24.88 -1.83
N ASN A 74 17.54 -25.52 -0.74
CA ASN A 74 18.97 -25.66 -0.41
C ASN A 74 19.73 -26.48 -1.46
N LYS A 75 19.13 -27.56 -1.98
CA LYS A 75 19.73 -28.39 -3.03
C LYS A 75 19.93 -27.60 -4.32
N LEU A 76 18.92 -26.85 -4.76
CA LEU A 76 19.01 -26.01 -5.95
C LEU A 76 20.01 -24.88 -5.80
N ARG A 77 20.09 -24.26 -4.63
CA ARG A 77 21.10 -23.23 -4.35
C ARG A 77 22.52 -23.78 -4.51
N ILE A 78 22.78 -24.98 -3.98
CA ILE A 78 24.07 -25.67 -4.14
C ILE A 78 24.34 -25.95 -5.62
N GLU A 79 23.38 -26.54 -6.33
CA GLU A 79 23.53 -26.87 -7.76
C GLU A 79 23.83 -25.63 -8.60
N PHE A 80 23.07 -24.56 -8.44
CA PHE A 80 23.28 -23.33 -9.20
C PHE A 80 24.57 -22.62 -8.81
N ARG A 81 24.97 -22.66 -7.54
CA ARG A 81 26.29 -22.16 -7.13
C ARG A 81 27.42 -22.94 -7.81
N GLU A 82 27.30 -24.26 -7.92
CA GLU A 82 28.29 -25.10 -8.63
C GLU A 82 28.37 -24.80 -10.13
N LYS A 83 27.30 -24.28 -10.75
CA LYS A 83 27.33 -23.82 -12.15
C LYS A 83 28.31 -22.66 -12.38
N LEU A 84 28.58 -21.84 -11.35
CA LEU A 84 29.61 -20.77 -11.41
C LEU A 84 31.02 -21.27 -11.07
N GLY A 85 31.17 -22.54 -10.68
CA GLY A 85 32.41 -23.14 -10.24
C GLY A 85 32.75 -22.84 -8.77
N ASP A 86 33.92 -23.31 -8.34
CA ASP A 86 34.31 -23.37 -6.93
C ASP A 86 35.10 -22.15 -6.43
N ARG A 87 35.38 -21.18 -7.32
CA ARG A 87 36.23 -20.02 -7.00
C ARG A 87 35.57 -18.67 -7.21
N CYS A 88 34.31 -18.63 -7.66
CA CYS A 88 33.62 -17.38 -7.95
C CYS A 88 33.28 -16.68 -6.63
N SER A 89 33.93 -15.54 -6.37
CA SER A 89 33.77 -14.76 -5.14
C SER A 89 33.01 -13.46 -5.33
N THR A 90 32.81 -13.02 -6.57
CA THR A 90 32.16 -11.74 -6.88
C THR A 90 31.30 -11.87 -8.11
N ILE A 91 30.04 -11.43 -8.02
CA ILE A 91 29.14 -11.38 -9.18
C ILE A 91 28.58 -9.97 -9.33
N GLY A 92 28.26 -9.57 -10.55
CA GLY A 92 27.72 -8.24 -10.80
C GLY A 92 26.79 -8.19 -11.99
N THR A 93 25.89 -7.23 -11.95
CA THR A 93 25.02 -6.85 -13.06
C THR A 93 25.21 -5.39 -13.38
N GLY A 94 24.92 -5.03 -14.62
CA GLY A 94 25.10 -3.67 -15.10
C GLY A 94 24.74 -3.56 -16.57
N GLY A 95 24.76 -2.32 -17.06
CA GLY A 95 24.38 -2.03 -18.43
C GLY A 95 22.86 -1.96 -18.64
N ALA A 96 22.01 -2.54 -17.80
CA ALA A 96 20.56 -2.34 -17.79
C ALA A 96 19.98 -2.46 -16.37
N PRO A 97 18.78 -1.90 -16.09
CA PRO A 97 18.10 -2.11 -14.81
C PRO A 97 17.87 -3.59 -14.53
N CYS A 98 18.04 -4.01 -13.28
CA CYS A 98 17.79 -5.37 -12.82
C CYS A 98 16.68 -5.37 -11.76
N SER A 99 15.79 -6.37 -11.78
CA SER A 99 14.72 -6.46 -10.78
C SER A 99 15.30 -6.72 -9.38
N LYS A 100 14.58 -6.28 -8.34
CA LYS A 100 14.96 -6.59 -6.95
C LYS A 100 14.88 -8.08 -6.66
N ALA A 101 13.94 -8.80 -7.27
CA ALA A 101 13.77 -10.23 -7.08
C ALA A 101 15.01 -10.99 -7.54
N ILE A 102 15.53 -10.68 -8.73
CA ILE A 102 16.76 -11.27 -9.24
C ILE A 102 17.95 -10.89 -8.38
N LEU A 103 18.09 -9.61 -8.00
CA LEU A 103 19.18 -9.18 -7.13
C LEU A 103 19.17 -9.91 -5.78
N ASN A 104 17.99 -10.19 -5.21
CA ASN A 104 17.85 -10.96 -3.98
C ASN A 104 18.16 -12.44 -4.22
N TRP A 105 17.61 -13.05 -5.26
CA TRP A 105 17.92 -14.42 -5.65
C TRP A 105 19.42 -14.64 -5.88
N MET A 106 20.10 -13.69 -6.55
CA MET A 106 21.54 -13.72 -6.75
C MET A 106 22.28 -13.71 -5.41
N LYS A 107 21.88 -12.86 -4.45
CA LYS A 107 22.48 -12.79 -3.11
C LYS A 107 22.27 -14.09 -2.34
N GLU A 108 21.05 -14.63 -2.36
CA GLU A 108 20.68 -15.84 -1.63
C GLU A 108 21.33 -17.11 -2.20
N THR A 109 21.33 -17.25 -3.53
CA THR A 109 21.84 -18.43 -4.23
C THR A 109 23.36 -18.49 -4.21
N PHE A 110 24.02 -17.40 -4.57
CA PHE A 110 25.47 -17.42 -4.76
C PHE A 110 26.25 -17.15 -3.47
N GLY A 111 25.61 -16.72 -2.37
CA GLY A 111 26.12 -16.84 -1.00
C GLY A 111 27.47 -16.18 -0.70
N VAL A 112 27.97 -15.36 -1.62
CA VAL A 112 29.06 -14.43 -1.40
C VAL A 112 28.43 -13.24 -0.69
N GLY A 113 28.80 -13.01 0.58
CA GLY A 113 28.11 -12.07 1.50
C GLY A 113 27.62 -10.79 0.82
N ALA A 114 26.49 -10.24 1.28
CA ALA A 114 25.66 -9.23 0.63
C ALA A 114 26.37 -8.02 -0.02
N ASP A 115 27.65 -7.78 0.29
CA ASP A 115 28.54 -6.80 -0.31
C ASP A 115 29.21 -7.22 -1.64
N LEU A 116 29.00 -8.46 -2.12
CA LEU A 116 29.69 -9.04 -3.28
C LEU A 116 28.82 -9.23 -4.54
N VAL A 117 27.54 -8.84 -4.47
CA VAL A 117 26.67 -8.64 -5.64
C VAL A 117 26.65 -7.15 -5.98
N GLY A 118 27.29 -6.76 -7.08
CA GLY A 118 27.37 -5.36 -7.52
C GLY A 118 26.37 -5.02 -8.62
N GLU A 119 25.44 -4.11 -8.35
CA GLU A 119 24.63 -3.43 -9.37
C GLU A 119 25.35 -2.15 -9.81
N ASN A 120 25.91 -2.15 -11.02
CA ASN A 120 26.74 -1.05 -11.51
C ASN A 120 25.99 -0.18 -12.52
N TYR A 121 25.95 1.12 -12.25
CA TYR A 121 25.41 2.14 -13.13
C TYR A 121 26.54 3.02 -13.68
N GLY A 122 26.60 3.16 -15.00
CA GLY A 122 27.55 4.02 -15.69
C GLY A 122 27.29 4.05 -17.19
N CYS A 123 28.09 4.82 -17.93
CA CYS A 123 28.07 4.87 -19.39
C CYS A 123 29.48 5.01 -19.97
N THR A 124 29.60 4.87 -21.29
CA THR A 124 30.91 4.83 -21.97
C THR A 124 31.63 6.18 -21.89
N GLU A 125 30.86 7.26 -21.86
CA GLU A 125 31.34 8.64 -21.91
C GLU A 125 32.03 9.10 -20.62
N ILE A 126 31.72 8.48 -19.48
CA ILE A 126 32.19 8.94 -18.15
C ILE A 126 32.62 7.81 -17.21
N GLY A 127 32.37 6.54 -17.56
CA GLY A 127 32.70 5.37 -16.75
C GLY A 127 31.63 5.00 -15.73
N ASN A 128 32.04 4.35 -14.63
CA ASN A 128 31.16 3.97 -13.52
C ASN A 128 30.70 5.22 -12.76
N ILE A 129 29.40 5.30 -12.44
CA ILE A 129 28.78 6.37 -11.67
C ILE A 129 28.45 5.92 -10.26
N ALA A 130 27.80 4.77 -10.14
CA ALA A 130 27.33 4.27 -8.87
C ALA A 130 27.36 2.74 -8.84
N THR A 131 27.63 2.21 -7.65
CA THR A 131 27.55 0.77 -7.37
C THR A 131 26.60 0.56 -6.20
N ASN A 132 25.59 -0.30 -6.39
CA ASN A 132 24.51 -0.54 -5.42
C ASN A 132 23.79 0.76 -5.00
N GLY A 133 23.65 1.68 -5.97
CA GLY A 133 23.06 3.00 -5.77
C GLY A 133 23.97 4.03 -5.08
N TYR A 134 25.13 3.65 -4.56
CA TYR A 134 26.06 4.62 -3.96
C TYR A 134 26.97 5.22 -5.03
N ILE A 135 27.06 6.55 -5.04
CA ILE A 135 27.96 7.27 -5.95
C ILE A 135 29.39 6.84 -5.64
N ASP A 136 30.06 6.33 -6.67
CA ASP A 136 31.38 5.75 -6.55
C ASP A 136 32.44 6.86 -6.45
N SER A 137 32.72 7.27 -5.21
CA SER A 137 33.77 8.23 -4.89
C SER A 137 35.14 7.58 -4.66
N LYS A 138 35.23 6.23 -4.67
CA LYS A 138 36.41 5.48 -4.20
C LYS A 138 37.10 4.66 -5.27
N PHE A 139 36.46 4.36 -6.39
CA PHE A 139 37.04 3.52 -7.45
C PHE A 139 37.70 4.31 -8.59
N VAL A 140 38.40 5.41 -8.26
CA VAL A 140 39.20 6.20 -9.21
C VAL A 140 40.68 5.99 -8.92
N GLY A 141 41.27 4.94 -9.48
CA GLY A 141 42.70 4.90 -9.85
C GLY A 141 43.76 5.26 -8.80
N GLY A 142 43.46 5.21 -7.49
CA GLY A 142 44.42 5.61 -6.45
C GLY A 142 44.62 7.12 -6.28
N THR A 143 43.69 7.96 -6.77
CA THR A 143 43.70 9.43 -6.51
C THR A 143 42.54 9.84 -5.63
N GLU A 144 42.78 10.78 -4.71
CA GLU A 144 41.78 11.27 -3.76
C GLU A 144 40.52 11.81 -4.46
N ALA A 145 39.37 11.57 -3.84
CA ALA A 145 38.01 11.72 -4.35
C ALA A 145 37.54 13.17 -4.67
N SER A 146 38.43 14.15 -4.82
CA SER A 146 38.05 15.58 -4.77
C SER A 146 37.29 16.10 -5.99
N ASP A 147 37.40 15.45 -7.16
CA ASP A 147 36.93 16.00 -8.45
C ASP A 147 35.77 15.22 -9.08
N TYR A 148 35.15 14.30 -8.34
CA TYR A 148 33.98 13.54 -8.78
C TYR A 148 32.69 14.19 -8.25
N HIS A 149 31.90 14.80 -9.13
CA HIS A 149 30.66 15.51 -8.76
C HIS A 149 29.46 14.98 -9.52
N VAL A 150 28.37 14.70 -8.80
CA VAL A 150 27.08 14.32 -9.36
C VAL A 150 26.01 15.29 -8.86
N LYS A 151 25.13 15.74 -9.74
CA LYS A 151 23.95 16.55 -9.38
C LYS A 151 22.75 16.18 -10.25
N LEU A 152 21.56 16.62 -9.84
CA LEU A 152 20.34 16.51 -10.63
C LEU A 152 20.04 17.84 -11.32
N ALA A 153 19.67 17.79 -12.59
CA ALA A 153 19.08 18.93 -13.30
C ALA A 153 17.57 18.76 -13.43
N ASP A 154 16.84 19.85 -13.17
CA ASP A 154 15.38 19.89 -13.30
C ASP A 154 14.94 19.58 -14.73
N LEU A 155 13.85 18.83 -14.83
CA LEU A 155 13.12 18.56 -16.07
C LEU A 155 11.66 19.00 -15.84
N PRO A 156 11.35 20.31 -15.89
CA PRO A 156 10.03 20.84 -15.58
C PRO A 156 8.92 20.27 -16.48
N ASP A 157 9.24 20.05 -17.76
CA ASP A 157 8.31 19.44 -18.74
C ASP A 157 7.88 18.02 -18.36
N LEU A 158 8.72 17.31 -17.59
CA LEU A 158 8.45 15.98 -17.05
C LEU A 158 8.01 16.00 -15.59
N GLY A 159 7.85 17.19 -14.99
CA GLY A 159 7.47 17.35 -13.58
C GLY A 159 8.51 16.79 -12.59
N PHE A 160 9.78 16.69 -13.00
CA PHE A 160 10.88 16.26 -12.15
C PHE A 160 11.72 17.46 -11.74
N LEU A 161 11.76 17.75 -10.44
CA LEU A 161 12.54 18.85 -9.90
C LEU A 161 13.55 18.33 -8.89
N SER A 162 14.75 18.88 -8.92
CA SER A 162 15.80 18.67 -7.92
C SER A 162 15.37 19.16 -6.52
N THR A 163 14.29 19.94 -6.45
CA THR A 163 13.62 20.35 -5.21
C THR A 163 12.49 19.44 -4.79
N ASP A 164 12.18 18.38 -5.55
CA ASP A 164 11.15 17.40 -5.16
C ASP A 164 11.49 16.77 -3.82
N LEU A 165 10.49 16.61 -2.96
CA LEU A 165 10.65 16.01 -1.63
C LEU A 165 9.73 14.79 -1.48
N PRO A 166 10.21 13.70 -0.82
CA PRO A 166 11.52 13.55 -0.19
C PRO A 166 12.65 13.11 -1.14
N TYR A 167 12.34 12.82 -2.41
CA TYR A 167 13.31 12.38 -3.39
C TYR A 167 13.46 13.44 -4.48
N PRO A 168 14.52 14.26 -4.44
CA PRO A 168 14.92 15.08 -5.59
C PRO A 168 14.96 14.25 -6.86
N ARG A 169 14.34 14.73 -7.93
CA ARG A 169 14.29 14.02 -9.22
C ARG A 169 14.81 14.90 -10.33
N GLY A 170 15.55 14.31 -11.26
CA GLY A 170 16.06 15.06 -12.40
C GLY A 170 17.02 14.27 -13.25
N GLU A 171 17.52 14.90 -14.31
CA GLU A 171 18.60 14.35 -15.13
C GLU A 171 19.87 14.24 -14.28
N VAL A 172 20.50 13.07 -14.29
CA VAL A 172 21.80 12.88 -13.63
C VAL A 172 22.88 13.58 -14.45
N LEU A 173 23.56 14.54 -13.83
CA LEU A 173 24.69 15.26 -14.39
C LEU A 173 25.96 14.85 -13.66
N VAL A 174 27.02 14.51 -14.42
CA VAL A 174 28.28 14.00 -13.85
C VAL A 174 29.46 14.82 -14.32
N LYS A 175 30.35 15.18 -13.40
CA LYS A 175 31.66 15.76 -13.69
C LYS A 175 32.73 14.87 -13.06
N THR A 176 33.63 14.36 -13.90
CA THR A 176 34.64 13.37 -13.50
C THR A 176 35.89 13.52 -14.34
N PRO A 177 37.09 13.24 -13.80
CA PRO A 177 38.32 13.18 -14.59
C PRO A 177 38.32 12.06 -15.65
N ASN A 178 37.41 11.09 -15.54
CA ASN A 178 37.30 9.98 -16.49
C ASN A 178 36.45 10.29 -17.73
N ALA A 179 36.00 11.54 -17.88
CA ALA A 179 35.12 11.89 -18.98
C ALA A 179 35.85 11.88 -20.33
N PHE A 180 35.18 11.38 -21.36
CA PHE A 180 35.65 11.34 -22.74
C PHE A 180 35.94 12.74 -23.31
N ALA A 181 36.77 12.79 -24.36
CA ALA A 181 37.09 14.05 -25.04
C ALA A 181 35.95 14.58 -25.94
N GLY A 182 34.97 13.72 -26.27
CA GLY A 182 33.88 14.02 -27.20
C GLY A 182 33.62 12.90 -28.21
N TYR A 183 32.57 13.07 -29.00
CA TYR A 183 32.19 12.16 -30.08
C TYR A 183 33.07 12.40 -31.32
N PHE A 184 33.62 11.33 -31.87
CA PHE A 184 34.52 11.41 -33.01
C PHE A 184 33.81 11.94 -34.27
N GLY A 185 34.27 13.08 -34.79
CA GLY A 185 33.72 13.70 -36.00
C GLY A 185 32.38 14.41 -35.82
N ASP A 186 31.88 14.52 -34.59
CA ASP A 186 30.59 15.13 -34.29
C ASP A 186 30.73 16.19 -33.21
N ALA A 187 31.16 17.39 -33.64
CA ALA A 187 31.37 18.52 -32.75
C ALA A 187 30.06 19.03 -32.12
N ASP A 188 28.94 18.89 -32.83
CA ASP A 188 27.63 19.36 -32.37
C ASP A 188 27.09 18.48 -31.25
N CYS A 189 27.08 17.14 -31.44
CA CYS A 189 26.71 16.22 -30.36
C CYS A 189 27.70 16.32 -29.19
N THR A 190 28.98 16.54 -29.47
CA THR A 190 29.98 16.77 -28.42
C THR A 190 29.62 18.00 -27.60
N ALA A 191 29.33 19.13 -28.23
CA ALA A 191 28.96 20.35 -27.52
C ALA A 191 27.65 20.19 -26.72
N GLN A 192 26.66 19.47 -27.27
CA GLN A 192 25.37 19.23 -26.61
C GLN A 192 25.44 18.28 -25.42
N ALA A 193 26.41 17.36 -25.40
CA ALA A 193 26.63 16.44 -24.27
C ALA A 193 27.07 17.14 -22.98
N TRP A 194 27.55 18.39 -23.06
CA TRP A 194 28.09 19.13 -21.93
C TRP A 194 27.19 20.29 -21.52
N THR A 195 27.06 20.52 -20.22
CA THR A 195 26.53 21.76 -19.68
C THR A 195 27.58 22.87 -19.71
N SER A 196 27.13 24.13 -19.64
CA SER A 196 28.04 25.29 -19.66
C SER A 196 29.00 25.34 -18.46
N ASP A 197 28.66 24.68 -17.35
CA ASP A 197 29.49 24.54 -16.15
C ASP A 197 30.33 23.24 -16.13
N GLY A 198 30.35 22.50 -17.24
CA GLY A 198 31.26 21.37 -17.48
C GLY A 198 30.82 20.04 -16.89
N TYR A 199 29.51 19.81 -16.73
CA TYR A 199 28.95 18.50 -16.42
C TYR A 199 28.51 17.78 -17.69
N TYR A 200 28.70 16.47 -17.74
CA TYR A 200 28.16 15.61 -18.77
C TYR A 200 26.69 15.31 -18.49
N ARG A 201 25.85 15.40 -19.54
CA ARG A 201 24.43 15.05 -19.53
C ARG A 201 24.27 13.56 -19.78
N THR A 202 23.91 12.79 -18.75
CA THR A 202 23.73 11.34 -18.91
C THR A 202 22.50 10.98 -19.74
N GLY A 203 21.50 11.87 -19.79
CA GLY A 203 20.18 11.57 -20.33
C GLY A 203 19.37 10.60 -19.47
N ASP A 204 19.90 10.15 -18.33
CA ASP A 204 19.24 9.27 -17.38
C ASP A 204 18.58 10.11 -16.28
N VAL A 205 17.33 9.79 -15.95
CA VAL A 205 16.58 10.42 -14.87
C VAL A 205 16.73 9.55 -13.63
N ALA A 206 17.07 10.17 -12.51
CA ALA A 206 17.12 9.49 -11.23
C ALA A 206 16.32 10.23 -10.16
N GLU A 207 15.90 9.47 -9.16
CA GLU A 207 15.55 10.00 -7.86
C GLU A 207 16.76 9.84 -6.93
N PHE A 208 17.13 10.92 -6.22
CA PHE A 208 18.17 10.89 -5.21
C PHE A 208 17.53 10.75 -3.85
N ASP A 209 17.86 9.67 -3.15
CA ASP A 209 17.43 9.48 -1.78
C ASP A 209 18.39 10.20 -0.85
N ILE A 210 18.02 11.43 -0.49
CA ILE A 210 18.76 12.29 0.43
C ILE A 210 19.01 11.63 1.80
N THR A 211 18.25 10.58 2.15
CA THR A 211 18.40 9.87 3.42
C THR A 211 19.46 8.77 3.34
N THR A 212 19.52 8.00 2.25
CA THR A 212 20.50 6.91 2.05
C THR A 212 21.78 7.40 1.38
N GLY A 213 21.76 8.57 0.74
CA GLY A 213 22.80 9.00 -0.20
C GLY A 213 22.84 8.15 -1.47
N ARG A 214 21.78 7.40 -1.78
CA ARG A 214 21.71 6.55 -2.96
C ARG A 214 21.00 7.25 -4.12
N ILE A 215 21.52 7.02 -5.30
CA ILE A 215 20.86 7.35 -6.56
C ILE A 215 20.08 6.13 -7.05
N LYS A 216 18.83 6.35 -7.45
CA LYS A 216 17.99 5.32 -8.06
C LYS A 216 17.50 5.80 -9.42
N LEU A 217 17.83 5.06 -10.47
CA LEU A 217 17.37 5.37 -11.81
C LEU A 217 15.86 5.15 -11.92
N ILE A 218 15.17 6.11 -12.53
CA ILE A 218 13.73 6.06 -12.79
C ILE A 218 13.40 6.04 -14.28
N GLY A 219 14.34 6.37 -15.16
CA GLY A 219 14.15 6.24 -16.60
C GLY A 219 15.15 7.05 -17.41
N ARG A 220 14.84 7.32 -18.68
CA ARG A 220 15.59 8.28 -19.51
C ARG A 220 14.76 9.50 -19.81
N CYS A 221 15.42 10.65 -19.98
CA CYS A 221 14.76 11.93 -20.24
C CYS A 221 13.86 11.88 -21.48
N LYS A 222 14.17 11.00 -22.44
CA LYS A 222 13.39 10.79 -23.68
C LYS A 222 12.46 9.58 -23.64
N GLU A 223 12.46 8.77 -22.58
CA GLU A 223 11.74 7.49 -22.49
C GLU A 223 10.78 7.38 -21.29
N VAL A 224 10.74 8.35 -20.38
CA VAL A 224 9.64 8.50 -19.43
C VAL A 224 8.46 9.08 -20.20
N LEU A 225 7.35 8.35 -20.23
CA LEU A 225 6.19 8.69 -21.04
C LEU A 225 5.06 9.16 -20.13
N LYS A 226 4.42 10.27 -20.53
CA LYS A 226 3.24 10.81 -19.84
C LYS A 226 1.99 10.24 -20.48
N MET A 227 1.10 9.69 -19.67
CA MET A 227 -0.20 9.15 -20.11
C MET A 227 -1.24 10.27 -20.23
N SER A 228 -2.37 9.98 -20.90
CA SER A 228 -3.49 10.93 -21.02
C SER A 228 -4.11 11.30 -19.68
N THR A 229 -3.98 10.45 -18.66
CA THR A 229 -4.41 10.66 -17.28
C THR A 229 -3.52 11.64 -16.50
N GLY A 230 -2.41 12.11 -17.09
CA GLY A 230 -1.45 12.98 -16.42
C GLY A 230 -0.37 12.26 -15.61
N GLU A 231 -0.52 10.96 -15.40
CA GLU A 231 0.46 10.10 -14.73
C GLU A 231 1.66 9.76 -15.63
N PHE A 232 2.80 9.50 -15.02
CA PHE A 232 4.04 9.15 -15.72
C PHE A 232 4.35 7.66 -15.57
N VAL A 233 4.76 7.06 -16.69
CA VAL A 233 5.17 5.66 -16.76
C VAL A 233 6.64 5.59 -17.17
N ALA A 234 7.37 4.69 -16.50
CA ALA A 234 8.72 4.30 -16.86
C ALA A 234 8.72 2.87 -17.43
N PRO A 235 8.56 2.70 -18.76
CA PRO A 235 8.38 1.38 -19.38
C PRO A 235 9.49 0.39 -19.04
N ALA A 236 10.75 0.85 -19.05
CA ALA A 236 11.91 0.01 -18.74
C ALA A 236 11.89 -0.59 -17.33
N LYS A 237 11.30 0.12 -16.35
CA LYS A 237 11.11 -0.40 -14.99
C LYS A 237 10.06 -1.50 -14.97
N LEU A 238 8.91 -1.26 -15.61
CA LEU A 238 7.83 -2.24 -15.67
C LEU A 238 8.26 -3.50 -16.42
N GLU A 239 8.99 -3.34 -17.53
CA GLU A 239 9.58 -4.46 -18.27
C GLU A 239 10.52 -5.29 -17.41
N ALA A 240 11.38 -4.66 -16.59
CA ALA A 240 12.28 -5.37 -15.70
C ALA A 240 11.52 -6.17 -14.62
N ASP A 241 10.46 -5.60 -14.04
CA ASP A 241 9.64 -6.26 -13.02
C ASP A 241 8.80 -7.43 -13.60
N LEU A 242 8.37 -7.30 -14.86
CA LEU A 242 7.50 -8.28 -15.53
C LEU A 242 8.27 -9.39 -16.27
N SER A 243 9.54 -9.14 -16.62
CA SER A 243 10.40 -10.13 -17.30
C SER A 243 10.74 -11.34 -16.42
N ASP A 244 10.45 -11.27 -15.12
CA ASP A 244 10.68 -12.36 -14.16
C ASP A 244 9.53 -13.39 -14.14
N CYS A 245 8.47 -13.16 -14.91
CA CYS A 245 7.33 -14.07 -14.97
C CYS A 245 7.69 -15.36 -15.72
N GLU A 246 7.42 -16.50 -15.10
CA GLU A 246 7.65 -17.80 -15.72
C GLU A 246 6.77 -17.99 -16.97
N GLY A 247 7.38 -18.52 -18.04
CA GLY A 247 6.78 -18.64 -19.38
C GLY A 247 7.06 -17.43 -20.28
N VAL A 248 7.71 -16.39 -19.75
CA VAL A 248 8.07 -15.18 -20.49
C VAL A 248 9.55 -15.18 -20.86
N HIS A 249 9.85 -15.09 -22.16
CA HIS A 249 11.21 -14.89 -22.67
C HIS A 249 11.59 -13.40 -22.67
N SER A 250 10.70 -12.51 -23.08
CA SER A 250 10.93 -11.06 -23.08
C SER A 250 9.64 -10.26 -22.99
N VAL A 251 9.71 -9.08 -22.38
CA VAL A 251 8.58 -8.14 -22.27
C VAL A 251 8.96 -6.80 -22.88
N PHE A 252 7.98 -6.14 -23.51
CA PHE A 252 8.05 -4.76 -23.93
C PHE A 252 6.78 -4.02 -23.54
N ILE A 253 6.94 -2.88 -22.88
CA ILE A 253 5.84 -2.04 -22.43
C ILE A 253 5.65 -0.89 -23.41
N LEU A 254 4.48 -0.88 -24.02
CA LEU A 254 4.01 0.20 -24.86
C LEU A 254 3.10 1.12 -24.04
N VAL A 255 3.31 2.42 -24.18
CA VAL A 255 2.44 3.45 -23.58
C VAL A 255 1.70 4.15 -24.71
N PRO A 256 0.41 3.87 -24.93
CA PRO A 256 -0.36 4.53 -25.97
C PRO A 256 -0.51 6.03 -25.66
N PRO A 257 -0.35 6.94 -26.64
CA PRO A 257 -0.41 8.39 -26.41
C PRO A 257 -1.72 8.89 -25.78
N MET A 258 -2.84 8.17 -25.99
CA MET A 258 -4.17 8.49 -25.45
C MET A 258 -4.66 7.45 -24.42
N GLY A 259 -3.86 6.44 -24.10
CA GLY A 259 -4.26 5.34 -23.22
C GLY A 259 -4.21 5.70 -21.74
N SER A 260 -5.15 5.17 -20.96
CA SER A 260 -5.18 5.26 -19.49
C SER A 260 -4.39 4.14 -18.79
N HIS A 261 -3.93 3.14 -19.55
CA HIS A 261 -3.16 1.97 -19.09
C HIS A 261 -2.06 1.63 -20.08
N VAL A 262 -1.03 0.93 -19.61
CA VAL A 262 0.03 0.40 -20.46
C VAL A 262 -0.42 -0.87 -21.21
N VAL A 263 0.21 -1.16 -22.34
CA VAL A 263 0.06 -2.42 -23.08
C VAL A 263 1.36 -3.22 -22.92
N CYS A 264 1.23 -4.50 -22.59
CA CYS A 264 2.37 -5.41 -22.41
C CYS A 264 2.49 -6.31 -23.63
N VAL A 265 3.62 -6.25 -24.34
CA VAL A 265 3.95 -7.18 -25.41
C VAL A 265 4.88 -8.24 -24.84
N VAL A 266 4.51 -9.51 -25.02
CA VAL A 266 5.18 -10.67 -24.44
C VAL A 266 5.69 -11.57 -25.56
N LEU A 267 6.97 -11.92 -25.51
CA LEU A 267 7.52 -13.06 -26.24
C LEU A 267 7.52 -14.26 -25.29
N PRO A 268 6.74 -15.31 -25.54
CA PRO A 268 6.75 -16.51 -24.70
C PRO A 268 8.03 -17.34 -24.83
N GLU A 269 8.35 -18.11 -23.80
CA GLU A 269 9.34 -19.20 -23.89
C GLU A 269 8.83 -20.32 -24.83
N GLU A 270 9.75 -20.99 -25.54
CA GLU A 270 9.40 -22.16 -26.34
C GLU A 270 9.03 -23.34 -25.44
N ASP A 271 7.81 -23.85 -25.57
CA ASP A 271 7.33 -24.95 -24.75
C ASP A 271 7.96 -26.29 -25.18
N SER A 272 8.96 -26.70 -24.41
CA SER A 272 9.73 -27.95 -24.55
C SER A 272 8.94 -29.23 -24.19
N GLY A 273 7.70 -29.11 -23.72
CA GLY A 273 6.84 -30.25 -23.40
C GLY A 273 6.21 -30.87 -24.64
N SER A 274 6.80 -31.95 -25.16
CA SER A 274 6.14 -32.81 -26.14
C SER A 274 5.05 -33.65 -25.47
N SER A 275 3.85 -33.10 -25.27
CA SER A 275 2.66 -33.92 -25.05
C SER A 275 2.02 -34.20 -26.43
N GLU A 276 2.28 -35.40 -26.97
CA GLU A 276 1.66 -35.84 -28.22
C GLU A 276 0.12 -35.82 -28.08
N GLY A 277 -0.55 -34.92 -28.81
CA GLY A 277 -2.00 -34.96 -29.01
C GLY A 277 -2.81 -33.67 -28.79
N ALA A 278 -2.22 -32.60 -28.25
CA ALA A 278 -2.91 -31.30 -28.15
C ALA A 278 -2.66 -30.45 -29.40
N ASP A 279 -3.68 -29.73 -29.87
CA ASP A 279 -3.56 -28.77 -30.97
C ASP A 279 -2.60 -27.63 -30.57
N GLU A 280 -1.79 -27.16 -31.52
CA GLU A 280 -0.75 -26.16 -31.26
C GLU A 280 -1.36 -24.84 -30.75
N ASP A 281 -2.53 -24.48 -31.30
CA ASP A 281 -3.27 -23.28 -30.93
C ASP A 281 -3.88 -23.38 -29.53
N GLU A 282 -4.44 -24.54 -29.15
CA GLU A 282 -4.96 -24.75 -27.79
C GLU A 282 -3.85 -24.63 -26.73
N ARG A 283 -2.65 -25.14 -27.04
CA ARG A 283 -1.50 -25.09 -26.13
C ARG A 283 -0.96 -23.66 -25.99
N LYS A 284 -0.84 -22.92 -27.09
CA LYS A 284 -0.50 -21.47 -27.07
C LYS A 284 -1.51 -20.73 -26.21
N HIS A 285 -2.81 -20.95 -26.43
CA HIS A 285 -3.87 -20.27 -25.72
C HIS A 285 -3.86 -20.54 -24.20
N ALA A 286 -3.63 -21.79 -23.79
CA ALA A 286 -3.48 -22.14 -22.37
C ALA A 286 -2.26 -21.45 -21.72
N MET A 287 -1.14 -21.40 -22.44
CA MET A 287 0.09 -20.71 -21.99
C MET A 287 -0.14 -19.21 -21.82
N GLU A 288 -0.82 -18.58 -22.78
CA GLU A 288 -1.18 -17.15 -22.71
C GLU A 288 -2.00 -16.83 -21.45
N GLY A 289 -3.01 -17.65 -21.14
CA GLY A 289 -3.84 -17.49 -19.94
C GLY A 289 -3.02 -17.55 -18.64
N LEU A 290 -2.08 -18.50 -18.56
CA LEU A 290 -1.18 -18.64 -17.41
C LEU A 290 -0.23 -17.44 -17.28
N ILE A 291 0.36 -17.00 -18.39
CA ILE A 291 1.27 -15.85 -18.41
C ILE A 291 0.53 -14.56 -18.01
N ARG A 292 -0.69 -14.31 -18.50
CA ARG A 292 -1.51 -13.14 -18.11
C ARG A 292 -1.72 -13.10 -16.59
N ARG A 293 -2.09 -14.23 -15.97
CA ARG A 293 -2.28 -14.33 -14.51
C ARG A 293 -0.98 -14.01 -13.77
N ARG A 294 0.15 -14.58 -14.21
CA ARG A 294 1.46 -14.38 -13.59
C ARG A 294 1.95 -12.94 -13.70
N LEU A 295 1.81 -12.30 -14.86
CA LEU A 295 2.13 -10.88 -15.06
C LEU A 295 1.35 -9.98 -14.09
N ARG A 296 0.05 -10.24 -13.93
CA ARG A 296 -0.81 -9.47 -13.00
C ARG A 296 -0.39 -9.66 -11.55
N THR A 297 -0.12 -10.90 -11.14
CA THR A 297 0.40 -11.18 -9.79
C THR A 297 1.75 -10.50 -9.56
N SER A 298 2.67 -10.56 -10.54
CA SER A 298 3.98 -9.89 -10.44
C SER A 298 3.85 -8.37 -10.31
N ALA A 299 2.96 -7.74 -11.08
CA ALA A 299 2.71 -6.31 -10.99
C ALA A 299 2.23 -5.89 -9.58
N ILE A 300 1.33 -6.68 -8.97
CA ILE A 300 0.82 -6.45 -7.61
C ILE A 300 1.95 -6.62 -6.58
N LEU A 301 2.72 -7.70 -6.67
CA LEU A 301 3.84 -7.97 -5.75
C LEU A 301 4.93 -6.88 -5.84
N ASN A 302 5.14 -6.32 -7.02
CA ASN A 302 6.08 -5.22 -7.26
C ASN A 302 5.49 -3.83 -6.97
N ASN A 303 4.27 -3.75 -6.42
CA ASN A 303 3.55 -2.50 -6.09
C ASN A 303 3.44 -1.55 -7.29
N HIS A 304 3.17 -2.09 -8.48
CA HIS A 304 2.82 -1.27 -9.65
C HIS A 304 1.56 -0.45 -9.33
N LYS A 305 1.56 0.81 -9.73
CA LYS A 305 0.37 1.65 -9.62
C LYS A 305 -0.73 1.12 -10.55
N PRO A 306 -2.01 1.42 -10.30
CA PRO A 306 -3.11 0.92 -11.14
C PRO A 306 -2.96 1.19 -12.64
N HIS A 307 -2.39 2.33 -13.05
CA HIS A 307 -2.15 2.66 -14.47
C HIS A 307 -0.89 2.01 -15.06
N GLU A 308 0.03 1.50 -14.21
CA GLU A 308 1.23 0.75 -14.61
C GLU A 308 0.94 -0.73 -14.83
N ILE A 309 -0.22 -1.25 -14.36
CA ILE A 309 -0.63 -2.63 -14.59
C ILE A 309 -1.21 -2.75 -16.01
N ALA A 310 -0.59 -3.59 -16.83
CA ALA A 310 -1.03 -3.81 -18.20
C ALA A 310 -2.43 -4.42 -18.26
N ARG A 311 -3.34 -3.76 -18.97
CA ARG A 311 -4.71 -4.27 -19.20
C ARG A 311 -4.82 -5.12 -20.46
N HIS A 312 -4.02 -4.81 -21.47
CA HIS A 312 -3.90 -5.63 -22.66
C HIS A 312 -2.52 -6.27 -22.72
N VAL A 313 -2.51 -7.59 -22.95
CA VAL A 313 -1.30 -8.36 -23.20
C VAL A 313 -1.32 -8.91 -24.62
N LEU A 314 -0.32 -8.55 -25.42
CA LEU A 314 -0.11 -9.03 -26.78
C LEU A 314 0.97 -10.11 -26.77
N PHE A 315 0.72 -11.24 -27.43
CA PHE A 315 1.67 -12.33 -27.52
C PHE A 315 2.30 -12.40 -28.92
N GLU A 316 3.63 -12.33 -28.97
CA GLU A 316 4.41 -12.45 -30.21
C GLU A 316 5.00 -13.86 -30.28
N TRP A 317 4.33 -14.73 -31.05
CA TRP A 317 4.75 -16.11 -31.29
C TRP A 317 5.55 -16.29 -32.58
N GLU A 318 5.47 -15.35 -33.53
CA GLU A 318 5.98 -15.54 -34.88
C GLU A 318 7.39 -14.98 -35.06
N GLU A 319 7.67 -13.78 -34.52
CA GLU A 319 8.94 -13.09 -34.77
C GLU A 319 9.74 -12.79 -33.50
N ARG A 320 10.91 -13.43 -33.38
CA ARG A 320 11.85 -13.18 -32.28
C ARG A 320 12.55 -11.83 -32.42
N TRP A 321 12.81 -11.15 -31.31
CA TRP A 321 13.64 -9.94 -31.30
C TRP A 321 15.12 -10.33 -31.39
N THR A 322 15.80 -9.90 -32.45
CA THR A 322 17.24 -10.17 -32.64
C THR A 322 18.02 -8.90 -32.99
N VAL A 323 19.35 -9.01 -33.00
CA VAL A 323 20.21 -7.91 -33.46
C VAL A 323 20.14 -7.79 -34.99
N GLU A 324 19.93 -8.89 -35.73
CA GLU A 324 19.87 -8.86 -37.21
C GLU A 324 18.61 -8.16 -37.74
N ASN A 325 17.43 -8.39 -37.14
CA ASN A 325 16.22 -7.63 -37.50
C ASN A 325 16.20 -6.22 -36.87
N GLY A 326 17.18 -5.93 -36.01
CA GLY A 326 17.40 -4.63 -35.39
C GLY A 326 16.33 -4.26 -34.36
N TYR A 327 15.57 -5.23 -33.86
CA TYR A 327 14.74 -5.06 -32.66
C TYR A 327 15.56 -5.06 -31.39
N LEU A 328 16.75 -5.65 -31.42
CA LEU A 328 17.76 -5.51 -30.38
C LEU A 328 18.96 -4.70 -30.91
N ASN A 329 19.58 -3.92 -30.03
CA ASN A 329 20.86 -3.28 -30.33
C ASN A 329 22.05 -4.23 -30.10
N GLY A 330 23.28 -3.80 -30.41
CA GLY A 330 24.50 -4.61 -30.23
C GLY A 330 24.80 -5.05 -28.78
N SER A 331 24.07 -4.52 -27.80
CA SER A 331 24.13 -4.92 -26.39
C SER A 331 22.90 -5.75 -25.95
N GLN A 332 22.16 -6.32 -26.91
CA GLN A 332 20.94 -7.11 -26.73
C GLN A 332 19.77 -6.39 -26.04
N LYS A 333 19.71 -5.06 -26.10
CA LYS A 333 18.58 -4.30 -25.55
C LYS A 333 17.51 -4.01 -26.61
N PRO A 334 16.21 -4.03 -26.25
CA PRO A 334 15.12 -3.59 -27.11
C PRO A 334 15.34 -2.18 -27.70
N VAL A 335 15.17 -2.06 -29.01
CA VAL A 335 15.16 -0.78 -29.74
C VAL A 335 13.74 -0.23 -29.72
N ARG A 336 13.43 0.55 -28.69
CA ARG A 336 12.06 1.01 -28.37
C ARG A 336 11.36 1.70 -29.54
N SER A 337 12.03 2.55 -30.30
CA SER A 337 11.43 3.25 -31.46
C SER A 337 10.85 2.28 -32.50
N LYS A 338 11.60 1.24 -32.85
CA LYS A 338 11.17 0.22 -33.83
C LYS A 338 10.06 -0.68 -33.29
N LEU A 339 10.15 -1.07 -32.01
CA LEU A 339 9.13 -1.92 -31.38
C LEU A 339 7.82 -1.15 -31.18
N THR A 340 7.89 0.12 -30.80
CA THR A 340 6.73 1.02 -30.75
C THR A 340 6.09 1.14 -32.13
N GLU A 341 6.86 1.39 -33.19
CA GLU A 341 6.33 1.46 -34.56
C GLU A 341 5.59 0.17 -34.97
N ARG A 342 6.22 -1.00 -34.76
CA ARG A 342 5.60 -2.31 -35.05
C ARG A 342 4.30 -2.50 -34.26
N TYR A 343 4.37 -2.44 -32.94
CA TYR A 343 3.24 -2.84 -32.09
C TYR A 343 2.15 -1.78 -32.00
N SER A 344 2.45 -0.48 -32.19
CA SER A 344 1.41 0.54 -32.35
C SER A 344 0.58 0.34 -33.62
N SER A 345 1.18 -0.14 -34.72
CA SER A 345 0.42 -0.43 -35.95
C SER A 345 -0.52 -1.62 -35.78
N LEU A 346 -0.10 -2.65 -35.03
CA LEU A 346 -0.92 -3.81 -34.70
C LEU A 346 -2.12 -3.43 -33.83
N ILE A 347 -1.91 -2.58 -32.82
CA ILE A 347 -3.00 -2.08 -31.95
C ILE A 347 -4.00 -1.24 -32.75
N GLN A 348 -3.54 -0.32 -33.61
CA GLN A 348 -4.44 0.45 -34.46
C GLN A 348 -5.26 -0.44 -35.41
N SER A 349 -4.68 -1.53 -35.91
CA SER A 349 -5.39 -2.50 -36.75
C SER A 349 -6.40 -3.37 -35.98
N ALA A 350 -6.14 -3.65 -34.70
CA ALA A 350 -7.05 -4.39 -33.83
C ALA A 350 -8.20 -3.51 -33.31
N ASP A 351 -7.94 -2.25 -32.98
CA ASP A 351 -8.96 -1.27 -32.54
C ASP A 351 -9.91 -0.84 -33.68
N LEU A 352 -9.46 -0.85 -34.94
CA LEU A 352 -10.33 -0.59 -36.09
C LEU A 352 -11.30 -1.74 -36.41
N ALA A 353 -11.05 -2.96 -35.87
CA ALA A 353 -11.97 -4.08 -36.00
C ALA A 353 -13.05 -4.09 -34.89
N SER A 354 -12.83 -3.41 -33.76
CA SER A 354 -13.75 -3.38 -32.61
C SER A 354 -14.59 -2.09 -32.51
N VAL A 355 -14.26 -1.02 -33.25
CA VAL A 355 -14.94 0.30 -33.16
C VAL A 355 -15.87 0.60 -34.36
N GLY A 356 -16.13 -0.39 -35.23
CA GLY A 356 -17.07 -0.28 -36.33
C GLY A 356 -18.56 -0.36 -35.91
N SER A 357 -19.19 0.81 -35.76
CA SER A 357 -20.63 1.09 -35.68
C SER A 357 -21.31 1.09 -34.30
N ALA A 358 -21.39 2.29 -33.71
CA ALA A 358 -22.58 2.76 -32.98
C ALA A 358 -22.54 4.30 -32.87
N GLY A 359 -22.67 4.97 -34.02
CA GLY A 359 -23.01 6.39 -34.06
C GLY A 359 -24.51 6.53 -34.30
N ASP A 360 -25.17 7.32 -33.44
CA ASP A 360 -26.57 7.77 -33.51
C ASP A 360 -27.67 6.71 -33.63
N THR A 361 -28.26 6.33 -32.49
CA THR A 361 -29.70 5.96 -32.40
C THR A 361 -30.21 6.06 -30.96
N ASP A 362 -31.29 6.84 -30.79
CA ASP A 362 -32.37 6.85 -29.79
C ASP A 362 -32.17 6.33 -28.35
N GLU A 363 -32.62 7.14 -27.39
CA GLU A 363 -32.77 6.85 -25.96
C GLU A 363 -33.55 5.54 -25.69
N LEU A 364 -32.82 4.45 -25.46
CA LEU A 364 -33.30 3.29 -24.68
C LEU A 364 -32.47 3.18 -23.40
N SER A 365 -33.13 2.79 -22.30
CA SER A 365 -32.46 2.68 -21.01
C SER A 365 -31.39 1.59 -21.04
N LEU A 366 -30.30 1.76 -20.27
CA LEU A 366 -29.21 0.77 -20.15
C LEU A 366 -29.73 -0.64 -19.78
N LYS A 367 -30.85 -0.70 -19.06
CA LYS A 367 -31.59 -1.92 -18.75
C LYS A 367 -32.11 -2.62 -20.02
N ASP A 368 -32.60 -1.85 -20.99
CA ASP A 368 -33.04 -2.37 -22.27
C ASP A 368 -31.83 -2.80 -23.11
N GLN A 369 -30.71 -2.06 -23.09
CA GLN A 369 -29.48 -2.45 -23.81
C GLN A 369 -28.83 -3.74 -23.27
N LEU A 370 -28.85 -3.96 -21.95
CA LEU A 370 -28.35 -5.18 -21.31
C LEU A 370 -29.33 -6.36 -21.47
N MET A 371 -30.64 -6.14 -21.34
CA MET A 371 -31.65 -7.19 -21.51
C MET A 371 -31.86 -7.61 -22.97
N LEU A 372 -31.63 -6.73 -23.95
CA LEU A 372 -31.75 -7.05 -25.38
C LEU A 372 -30.56 -7.85 -25.94
N LYS A 373 -29.40 -7.88 -25.26
CA LYS A 373 -28.20 -8.60 -25.74
C LYS A 373 -27.98 -9.97 -25.10
N SER A 374 -28.60 -10.27 -23.96
CA SER A 374 -28.24 -11.45 -23.17
C SER A 374 -29.42 -12.04 -22.41
N GLY A 375 -29.88 -13.23 -22.81
CA GLY A 375 -31.10 -13.85 -22.29
C GLY A 375 -31.06 -14.35 -20.84
N SER A 376 -30.07 -14.00 -20.01
CA SER A 376 -29.98 -14.41 -18.60
C SER A 376 -29.37 -13.34 -17.69
N VAL A 377 -29.68 -13.43 -16.39
CA VAL A 377 -29.09 -12.57 -15.34
C VAL A 377 -27.58 -12.78 -15.22
N GLU A 378 -27.13 -14.03 -15.39
CA GLU A 378 -25.72 -14.38 -15.41
C GLU A 378 -24.95 -13.61 -16.49
N GLU A 379 -25.47 -13.56 -17.70
CA GLU A 379 -24.80 -12.89 -18.81
C GLU A 379 -24.83 -11.35 -18.67
N SER A 380 -25.89 -10.81 -18.07
CA SER A 380 -25.93 -9.38 -17.69
C SER A 380 -24.90 -9.05 -16.61
N LEU A 381 -24.66 -9.96 -15.67
CA LEU A 381 -23.62 -9.85 -14.65
C LEU A 381 -22.22 -9.89 -15.27
N VAL A 382 -21.98 -10.83 -16.20
CA VAL A 382 -20.71 -10.92 -16.94
C VAL A 382 -20.45 -9.62 -17.69
N ALA A 383 -21.41 -9.10 -18.46
CA ALA A 383 -21.26 -7.84 -19.18
C ALA A 383 -20.90 -6.67 -18.25
N LEU A 384 -21.54 -6.59 -17.08
CA LEU A 384 -21.24 -5.57 -16.07
C LEU A 384 -19.80 -5.70 -15.54
N VAL A 385 -19.35 -6.93 -15.26
CA VAL A 385 -17.98 -7.15 -14.75
C VAL A 385 -16.93 -6.84 -15.81
N LEU A 386 -17.15 -7.27 -17.05
CA LEU A 386 -16.28 -6.94 -18.18
C LEU A 386 -16.15 -5.43 -18.36
N GLU A 387 -17.25 -4.69 -18.25
CA GLU A 387 -17.25 -3.24 -18.38
C GLU A 387 -16.53 -2.55 -17.21
N LEU A 388 -16.87 -2.91 -15.96
CA LEU A 388 -16.29 -2.25 -14.78
C LEU A 388 -14.80 -2.55 -14.60
N LEU A 389 -14.38 -3.77 -14.93
CA LEU A 389 -12.99 -4.19 -14.85
C LEU A 389 -12.23 -3.98 -16.17
N GLN A 390 -12.92 -3.55 -17.23
CA GLN A 390 -12.37 -3.36 -18.57
C GLN A 390 -11.63 -4.61 -19.07
N LEU A 391 -12.28 -5.77 -18.91
CA LEU A 391 -11.77 -7.09 -19.31
C LEU A 391 -12.37 -7.50 -20.65
N GLU A 392 -11.63 -8.27 -21.44
CA GLU A 392 -12.18 -8.94 -22.61
C GLU A 392 -12.91 -10.23 -22.21
N ARG A 393 -13.97 -10.59 -22.96
CA ARG A 393 -14.80 -11.77 -22.63
C ARG A 393 -13.99 -13.07 -22.61
N ALA A 394 -13.07 -13.24 -23.55
CA ALA A 394 -12.18 -14.39 -23.59
C ALA A 394 -11.32 -14.48 -22.31
N GLU A 395 -10.78 -13.36 -21.84
CA GLU A 395 -9.97 -13.31 -20.61
C GLU A 395 -10.78 -13.69 -19.37
N PHE A 396 -12.03 -13.26 -19.29
CA PHE A 396 -12.95 -13.56 -18.21
C PHE A 396 -13.31 -15.06 -18.15
N GLU A 397 -13.59 -15.66 -19.31
CA GLU A 397 -13.97 -17.07 -19.42
C GLU A 397 -12.79 -18.00 -19.10
N THR A 398 -11.60 -17.74 -19.65
CA THR A 398 -10.39 -18.56 -19.41
C THR A 398 -9.90 -18.49 -17.97
N ALA A 399 -10.16 -17.38 -17.28
CA ALA A 399 -9.79 -17.22 -15.86
C ALA A 399 -10.72 -17.96 -14.89
N GLY A 400 -11.83 -18.56 -15.36
CA GLY A 400 -12.84 -19.13 -14.48
C GLY A 400 -13.50 -18.07 -13.59
N ALA A 401 -13.59 -16.83 -14.05
CA ALA A 401 -13.97 -15.66 -13.24
C ALA A 401 -15.37 -15.78 -12.61
N MET A 402 -16.25 -16.63 -13.15
CA MET A 402 -17.57 -16.90 -12.57
C MET A 402 -17.52 -17.61 -11.21
N GLU A 403 -16.44 -18.34 -10.92
CA GLU A 403 -16.22 -18.97 -9.61
C GLU A 403 -15.53 -18.03 -8.62
N GLU A 404 -15.07 -16.88 -9.08
CA GLU A 404 -14.39 -15.88 -8.26
C GLU A 404 -15.35 -14.80 -7.77
N SER A 405 -14.99 -14.14 -6.67
CA SER A 405 -15.71 -12.97 -6.19
C SER A 405 -15.31 -11.72 -6.98
N PHE A 406 -16.19 -10.72 -7.02
CA PHE A 406 -15.88 -9.44 -7.68
C PHE A 406 -14.62 -8.78 -7.09
N SER A 407 -14.45 -8.87 -5.76
CA SER A 407 -13.24 -8.42 -5.07
C SER A 407 -11.98 -9.17 -5.54
N ASN A 408 -12.04 -10.49 -5.68
CA ASN A 408 -10.90 -11.32 -6.10
C ASN A 408 -10.47 -11.06 -7.56
N LEU A 409 -11.39 -10.57 -8.40
CA LEU A 409 -11.09 -10.14 -9.77
C LEU A 409 -10.30 -8.82 -9.83
N GLY A 410 -9.90 -8.29 -8.67
CA GLY A 410 -9.05 -7.11 -8.54
C GLY A 410 -9.82 -5.81 -8.65
N ALA A 411 -11.11 -5.82 -8.29
CA ALA A 411 -11.91 -4.62 -8.18
C ALA A 411 -11.40 -3.73 -7.02
N ASP A 412 -11.23 -2.43 -7.28
CA ASP A 412 -10.99 -1.45 -6.23
C ASP A 412 -12.30 -1.05 -5.51
N SER A 413 -12.17 -0.21 -4.47
CA SER A 413 -13.33 0.27 -3.69
C SER A 413 -14.35 1.06 -4.52
N MET A 414 -13.90 1.72 -5.58
CA MET A 414 -14.74 2.53 -6.46
C MET A 414 -15.52 1.62 -7.42
N GLN A 415 -14.86 0.63 -8.01
CA GLN A 415 -15.45 -0.40 -8.85
C GLN A 415 -16.44 -1.27 -8.06
N ALA A 416 -16.14 -1.61 -6.80
CA ALA A 416 -17.06 -2.32 -5.92
C ALA A 416 -18.36 -1.55 -5.68
N MET A 417 -18.27 -0.23 -5.47
CA MET A 417 -19.46 0.62 -5.34
C MET A 417 -20.24 0.73 -6.66
N GLN A 418 -19.55 0.87 -7.80
CA GLN A 418 -20.19 0.90 -9.12
C GLN A 418 -20.89 -0.43 -9.43
N PHE A 419 -20.27 -1.55 -9.07
CA PHE A 419 -20.85 -2.89 -9.21
C PHE A 419 -22.13 -3.03 -8.41
N MET A 420 -22.10 -2.72 -7.10
CA MET A 420 -23.30 -2.74 -6.25
C MET A 420 -24.39 -1.79 -6.77
N SER A 421 -24.01 -0.62 -7.30
CA SER A 421 -24.97 0.31 -7.89
C SER A 421 -25.68 -0.30 -9.11
N ARG A 422 -24.92 -0.91 -10.01
CA ARG A 422 -25.44 -1.39 -11.30
C ARG A 422 -26.09 -2.77 -11.23
N LEU A 423 -25.77 -3.59 -10.23
CA LEU A 423 -26.52 -4.81 -9.91
C LEU A 423 -28.03 -4.54 -9.71
N GLN A 424 -28.38 -3.40 -9.12
CA GLN A 424 -29.78 -2.99 -8.94
C GLN A 424 -30.48 -2.60 -10.24
N GLU A 425 -29.75 -2.22 -11.28
CA GLU A 425 -30.33 -1.95 -12.60
C GLU A 425 -30.65 -3.26 -13.34
N ILE A 426 -29.82 -4.29 -13.14
CA ILE A 426 -30.00 -5.64 -13.67
C ILE A 426 -31.20 -6.33 -13.00
N SER A 427 -31.27 -6.32 -11.67
CA SER A 427 -32.39 -6.93 -10.91
C SER A 427 -32.82 -6.06 -9.71
N PRO A 428 -33.73 -5.08 -9.90
CA PRO A 428 -34.13 -4.14 -8.86
C PRO A 428 -34.74 -4.77 -7.60
N ARG A 429 -35.42 -5.92 -7.74
CA ARG A 429 -36.07 -6.63 -6.62
C ARG A 429 -35.10 -7.49 -5.82
N ALA A 430 -34.13 -8.12 -6.48
CA ALA A 430 -33.13 -8.94 -5.79
C ALA A 430 -32.10 -8.04 -5.09
N ALA A 431 -31.60 -7.02 -5.78
CA ALA A 431 -30.50 -6.20 -5.31
C ALA A 431 -30.86 -5.14 -4.25
N SER A 432 -32.15 -4.92 -3.98
CA SER A 432 -32.60 -4.17 -2.80
C SER A 432 -32.44 -4.95 -1.49
N SER A 433 -32.25 -6.27 -1.59
CA SER A 433 -32.03 -7.19 -0.46
C SER A 433 -30.56 -7.60 -0.30
N LEU A 434 -29.70 -7.22 -1.26
CA LEU A 434 -28.28 -7.55 -1.27
C LEU A 434 -27.49 -6.50 -0.46
N ASP A 435 -26.59 -6.97 0.40
CA ASP A 435 -25.64 -6.16 1.14
C ASP A 435 -24.21 -6.30 0.55
N SER A 436 -23.23 -5.67 1.19
CA SER A 436 -21.83 -5.71 0.75
C SER A 436 -21.23 -7.11 0.66
N LEU A 437 -21.88 -8.14 1.24
CA LEU A 437 -21.39 -9.52 1.18
C LEU A 437 -21.35 -10.08 -0.24
N VAL A 438 -22.17 -9.54 -1.14
CA VAL A 438 -22.22 -9.93 -2.56
C VAL A 438 -20.89 -9.72 -3.27
N LEU A 439 -20.12 -8.71 -2.87
CA LEU A 439 -18.79 -8.45 -3.44
C LEU A 439 -17.82 -9.60 -3.22
N HIS A 440 -18.11 -10.46 -2.24
CA HIS A 440 -17.22 -11.49 -1.72
C HIS A 440 -17.72 -12.91 -1.98
N LYS A 441 -18.78 -13.06 -2.76
CA LYS A 441 -19.29 -14.38 -3.18
C LYS A 441 -18.97 -14.61 -4.65
N PRO A 442 -18.81 -15.87 -5.09
CA PRO A 442 -18.63 -16.21 -6.49
C PRO A 442 -19.70 -15.53 -7.35
N LEU A 443 -19.30 -14.94 -8.49
CA LEU A 443 -20.23 -14.28 -9.40
C LEU A 443 -21.38 -15.20 -9.82
N ARG A 444 -21.13 -16.51 -9.96
CA ARG A 444 -22.18 -17.52 -10.21
C ARG A 444 -23.22 -17.57 -9.10
N ALA A 445 -22.78 -17.47 -7.85
CA ALA A 445 -23.68 -17.46 -6.70
C ALA A 445 -24.51 -16.17 -6.64
N VAL A 446 -23.90 -15.03 -7.02
CA VAL A 446 -24.60 -13.74 -7.16
C VAL A 446 -25.64 -13.79 -8.28
N ALA A 447 -25.27 -14.31 -9.45
CA ALA A 447 -26.19 -14.52 -10.56
C ALA A 447 -27.38 -15.42 -10.15
N SER A 448 -27.09 -16.54 -9.46
CA SER A 448 -28.11 -17.46 -8.95
C SER A 448 -29.09 -16.79 -7.98
N LEU A 449 -28.63 -15.86 -7.13
CA LEU A 449 -29.51 -15.10 -6.23
C LEU A 449 -30.42 -14.13 -6.98
N MET A 450 -30.01 -13.69 -8.15
CA MET A 450 -30.70 -12.67 -8.94
C MET A 450 -31.63 -13.28 -10.01
N ASP A 451 -31.46 -14.57 -10.34
CA ASP A 451 -32.12 -15.26 -11.48
C ASP A 451 -33.62 -15.57 -11.26
N ASP A 452 -34.16 -15.42 -10.05
CA ASP A 452 -35.55 -15.79 -9.76
C ASP A 452 -36.57 -14.64 -9.87
N GLY A 453 -36.16 -13.40 -10.16
CA GLY A 453 -37.06 -12.23 -10.29
C GLY A 453 -37.94 -11.91 -9.06
N THR A 454 -37.79 -12.69 -7.99
CA THR A 454 -38.41 -12.57 -6.68
C THR A 454 -37.40 -11.99 -5.70
N ALA A 455 -37.87 -11.46 -4.57
CA ALA A 455 -36.94 -11.02 -3.51
C ALA A 455 -36.02 -12.20 -3.16
N VAL A 456 -34.72 -11.92 -2.99
CA VAL A 456 -33.72 -12.94 -2.67
C VAL A 456 -34.29 -13.85 -1.59
N ALA A 457 -34.34 -15.16 -1.84
CA ALA A 457 -34.97 -16.09 -0.94
C ALA A 457 -34.28 -15.94 0.45
N PRO A 458 -34.99 -15.45 1.49
CA PRO A 458 -34.34 -14.99 2.73
C PRO A 458 -33.44 -16.03 3.39
N HIS A 459 -33.70 -17.32 3.14
CA HIS A 459 -32.93 -18.44 3.62
C HIS A 459 -31.51 -18.53 3.03
N MET A 460 -31.24 -18.10 1.79
CA MET A 460 -29.89 -18.13 1.18
C MET A 460 -28.99 -17.02 1.72
N LEU A 461 -29.52 -15.78 1.82
CA LEU A 461 -28.85 -14.68 2.52
C LEU A 461 -28.63 -15.02 4.00
N GLN A 462 -29.62 -15.64 4.67
CA GLN A 462 -29.45 -16.15 6.03
C GLN A 462 -28.37 -17.22 6.11
N ALA A 463 -28.25 -18.14 5.15
CA ALA A 463 -27.20 -19.15 5.14
C ALA A 463 -25.81 -18.52 4.96
N TRP A 464 -25.67 -17.50 4.10
CA TRP A 464 -24.42 -16.75 3.94
C TRP A 464 -24.03 -16.01 5.22
N ARG A 465 -25.00 -15.30 5.82
CA ARG A 465 -24.82 -14.62 7.12
C ARG A 465 -24.52 -15.61 8.23
N GLN A 466 -25.13 -16.80 8.21
CA GLN A 466 -24.88 -17.87 9.18
C GLN A 466 -23.46 -18.43 9.04
N GLY A 467 -22.96 -18.64 7.81
CA GLY A 467 -21.58 -19.08 7.59
C GLY A 467 -20.53 -18.05 8.03
N GLU A 468 -20.81 -16.75 7.84
CA GLU A 468 -19.96 -15.66 8.33
C GLU A 468 -20.05 -15.49 9.84
N ARG A 469 -21.25 -15.63 10.41
CA ARG A 469 -21.48 -15.71 11.85
C ARG A 469 -20.68 -16.85 12.46
N GLU A 470 -20.74 -18.05 11.90
CA GLU A 470 -19.94 -19.20 12.35
C GLU A 470 -18.43 -18.96 12.19
N ALA A 471 -18.00 -18.21 11.18
CA ALA A 471 -16.60 -17.84 11.01
C ALA A 471 -16.14 -16.80 12.05
N LEU A 472 -16.98 -15.82 12.36
CA LEU A 472 -16.74 -14.84 13.41
C LEU A 472 -16.76 -15.52 14.79
N GLU A 473 -17.74 -16.38 15.06
CA GLU A 473 -17.85 -17.19 16.27
C GLU A 473 -16.67 -18.15 16.42
N ARG A 474 -16.23 -18.84 15.36
CA ARG A 474 -14.98 -19.63 15.38
C ARG A 474 -13.74 -18.77 15.65
N SER A 475 -13.74 -17.51 15.22
CA SER A 475 -12.65 -16.59 15.54
C SER A 475 -12.71 -16.03 16.97
N LEU A 476 -13.86 -16.17 17.64
CA LEU A 476 -14.02 -15.92 19.07
C LEU A 476 -13.74 -17.18 19.90
N ASP A 477 -13.82 -18.36 19.26
CA ASP A 477 -13.61 -19.65 19.91
C ASP A 477 -12.14 -19.82 20.27
N SER A 478 -11.91 -19.59 21.56
CA SER A 478 -10.63 -19.26 22.15
C SER A 478 -9.60 -20.38 22.19
N ASP A 479 -10.01 -21.61 21.90
CA ASP A 479 -9.11 -22.75 21.94
C ASP A 479 -8.23 -22.86 20.67
N SER A 480 -8.58 -22.13 19.60
CA SER A 480 -7.84 -22.17 18.32
C SER A 480 -6.88 -20.99 18.12
N ILE A 481 -7.15 -19.82 18.70
CA ILE A 481 -6.34 -18.59 18.56
C ILE A 481 -5.36 -18.40 19.74
N LEU A 482 -5.60 -19.06 20.89
CA LEU A 482 -4.89 -18.79 22.14
C LEU A 482 -4.10 -19.95 22.78
N PRO A 483 -3.51 -20.95 22.07
CA PRO A 483 -2.61 -21.89 22.75
C PRO A 483 -1.44 -21.19 23.46
N GLU A 484 -0.94 -20.10 22.88
CA GLU A 484 0.20 -19.31 23.39
C GLU A 484 -0.16 -18.35 24.53
N LEU A 485 -1.44 -17.98 24.63
CA LEU A 485 -1.97 -17.07 25.65
C LEU A 485 -2.64 -17.82 26.82
N GLN A 486 -2.97 -19.11 26.64
CA GLN A 486 -3.34 -20.04 27.72
C GLN A 486 -2.17 -20.36 28.65
N GLN A 487 -0.94 -20.26 28.16
CA GLN A 487 0.24 -20.20 29.01
C GLN A 487 0.29 -18.78 29.58
N GLY A 488 -0.19 -18.58 30.81
CA GLY A 488 -0.18 -17.28 31.50
C GLY A 488 1.19 -16.57 31.40
N PRO A 489 1.26 -15.27 31.75
CA PRO A 489 2.41 -14.42 31.43
C PRO A 489 3.73 -15.15 31.73
N PRO A 490 4.60 -15.37 30.73
CA PRO A 490 5.80 -16.21 30.87
C PRO A 490 6.79 -15.65 31.89
N VAL A 491 6.61 -14.40 32.30
CA VAL A 491 7.49 -13.67 33.19
C VAL A 491 6.64 -12.94 34.24
N THR A 492 6.90 -13.19 35.52
CA THR A 492 6.43 -12.29 36.58
C THR A 492 7.12 -10.93 36.38
N PRO A 493 6.37 -9.83 36.16
CA PRO A 493 6.96 -8.52 35.93
C PRO A 493 7.94 -8.19 37.06
N ASN A 494 9.11 -7.68 36.72
CA ASN A 494 10.04 -7.23 37.75
C ASN A 494 9.43 -6.00 38.43
N ALA A 495 9.11 -6.12 39.71
CA ALA A 495 8.42 -5.07 40.47
C ALA A 495 9.20 -3.74 40.55
N ASP A 496 10.48 -3.74 40.18
CA ASP A 496 11.36 -2.57 40.17
C ASP A 496 11.64 -2.03 38.74
N ALA A 497 11.15 -2.68 37.68
CA ALA A 497 11.34 -2.27 36.28
C ALA A 497 10.08 -1.58 35.72
N ALA A 498 9.94 -0.27 35.93
CA ALA A 498 8.91 0.52 35.28
C ALA A 498 9.48 1.10 33.97
N GLY A 499 9.16 0.47 32.83
CA GLY A 499 9.48 1.04 31.52
C GLY A 499 8.92 2.46 31.40
N SER A 500 9.73 3.40 30.92
CA SER A 500 9.36 4.81 30.79
C SER A 500 8.99 5.21 29.37
N ASP A 501 9.13 4.29 28.41
CA ASP A 501 8.99 4.56 26.99
C ASP A 501 7.61 4.17 26.46
N PHE A 502 7.23 4.79 25.35
CA PHE A 502 5.96 4.53 24.67
C PHE A 502 6.19 3.70 23.42
N LEU A 503 5.28 2.76 23.13
CA LEU A 503 5.14 2.13 21.83
C LEU A 503 3.87 2.64 21.16
N LEU A 504 4.00 3.38 20.06
CA LEU A 504 2.89 3.83 19.23
C LEU A 504 2.78 2.93 17.99
N THR A 505 1.59 2.37 17.76
CA THR A 505 1.27 1.72 16.49
C THR A 505 0.45 2.65 15.60
N GLY A 506 0.59 2.51 14.29
CA GLY A 506 -0.22 3.26 13.33
C GLY A 506 0.19 4.71 13.15
N GLY A 507 1.42 5.09 13.52
CA GLY A 507 1.94 6.45 13.36
C GLY A 507 1.97 6.96 11.91
N THR A 508 1.93 6.07 10.92
CA THR A 508 1.79 6.42 9.49
C THR A 508 0.33 6.57 9.02
N GLY A 509 -0.64 6.33 9.90
CA GLY A 509 -2.06 6.52 9.61
C GLY A 509 -2.53 7.95 9.91
N PHE A 510 -3.74 8.28 9.45
CA PHE A 510 -4.33 9.61 9.65
C PHE A 510 -4.37 9.99 11.14
N VAL A 511 -5.17 9.30 11.96
CA VAL A 511 -5.27 9.56 13.41
C VAL A 511 -3.94 9.37 14.13
N GLY A 512 -3.20 8.29 13.82
CA GLY A 512 -1.98 7.94 14.53
C GLY A 512 -0.86 8.97 14.39
N SER A 513 -0.80 9.71 13.27
CA SER A 513 0.17 10.79 13.08
C SER A 513 -0.09 11.99 14.00
N HIS A 514 -1.37 12.35 14.22
CA HIS A 514 -1.75 13.40 15.17
C HIS A 514 -1.55 12.93 16.62
N VAL A 515 -1.86 11.67 16.93
CA VAL A 515 -1.57 11.08 18.25
C VAL A 515 -0.07 11.09 18.54
N LEU A 516 0.79 10.78 17.56
CA LEU A 516 2.24 10.91 17.71
C LEU A 516 2.61 12.35 18.04
N SER A 517 2.08 13.32 17.30
CA SER A 517 2.41 14.74 17.51
C SER A 517 2.02 15.22 18.91
N GLU A 518 0.78 14.95 19.32
CA GLU A 518 0.28 15.32 20.65
C GLU A 518 1.03 14.60 21.77
N LEU A 519 1.43 13.33 21.55
CA LEU A 519 2.27 12.60 22.49
C LEU A 519 3.64 13.28 22.64
N LEU A 520 4.30 13.63 21.53
CA LEU A 520 5.60 14.31 21.56
C LEU A 520 5.50 15.69 22.23
N LEU A 521 4.45 16.45 21.95
CA LEU A 521 4.19 17.74 22.62
C LEU A 521 3.98 17.57 24.13
N ALA A 522 3.20 16.57 24.53
CA ALA A 522 2.98 16.27 25.95
C ALA A 522 4.28 15.87 26.65
N LEU A 523 5.12 15.03 26.02
CA LEU A 523 6.42 14.62 26.55
C LEU A 523 7.42 15.79 26.60
N PHE A 524 7.44 16.68 25.60
CA PHE A 524 8.33 17.84 25.55
C PHE A 524 8.02 18.86 26.65
N ASN A 525 6.72 19.06 26.94
CA ASN A 525 6.26 20.00 27.96
C ASN A 525 6.40 19.47 29.39
N ASP A 526 6.60 18.16 29.58
CA ASP A 526 6.81 17.58 30.90
C ASP A 526 8.29 17.59 31.31
N HIS A 527 8.61 18.44 32.29
CA HIS A 527 9.97 18.68 32.74
C HIS A 527 10.65 17.42 33.30
N GLU A 528 9.91 16.56 34.00
CA GLU A 528 10.48 15.33 34.57
C GLU A 528 10.74 14.28 33.48
N VAL A 529 9.80 14.11 32.56
CA VAL A 529 9.94 13.21 31.40
C VAL A 529 11.14 13.61 30.55
N ARG A 530 11.29 14.91 30.28
CA ARG A 530 12.41 15.45 29.50
C ARG A 530 13.77 15.22 30.16
N GLN A 531 13.85 15.21 31.49
CA GLN A 531 15.07 14.87 32.21
C GLN A 531 15.40 13.37 32.17
N ARG A 532 14.37 12.51 32.08
CA ARG A 532 14.52 11.05 32.03
C ARG A 532 14.86 10.52 30.63
N GLY A 533 14.58 11.28 29.57
CA GLY A 533 14.91 10.90 28.19
C GLY A 533 13.97 9.85 27.60
N THR A 534 12.66 9.99 27.83
CA THR A 534 11.63 9.07 27.30
C THR A 534 11.64 8.98 25.76
N ARG A 535 11.54 7.77 25.24
CA ARG A 535 11.49 7.45 23.81
C ARG A 535 10.08 7.06 23.36
N VAL A 536 9.78 7.31 22.09
CA VAL A 536 8.56 6.83 21.43
C VAL A 536 8.93 5.88 20.31
N PHE A 537 8.70 4.58 20.51
CA PHE A 537 8.90 3.55 19.49
C PHE A 537 7.72 3.50 18.53
N CYS A 538 7.98 3.50 17.23
CA CYS A 538 6.96 3.44 16.18
C CYS A 538 7.21 2.24 15.26
N VAL A 539 6.31 1.26 15.26
CA VAL A 539 6.37 0.12 14.33
C VAL A 539 5.74 0.52 12.99
N VAL A 540 6.52 0.42 11.92
CA VAL A 540 6.14 0.81 10.57
C VAL A 540 6.44 -0.32 9.60
N ARG A 541 5.42 -0.73 8.84
CA ARG A 541 5.57 -1.70 7.76
C ARG A 541 6.52 -1.14 6.71
N ALA A 542 7.69 -1.73 6.55
CA ALA A 542 8.68 -1.28 5.58
C ALA A 542 9.66 -2.41 5.27
N SER A 543 10.40 -2.25 4.18
CA SER A 543 11.47 -3.19 3.77
C SER A 543 12.67 -3.17 4.72
N ASP A 544 12.92 -2.02 5.36
CA ASP A 544 14.08 -1.75 6.18
C ASP A 544 13.83 -0.53 7.08
N ALA A 545 14.69 -0.32 8.08
CA ALA A 545 14.56 0.73 9.08
C ALA A 545 14.52 2.15 8.48
N GLN A 546 15.21 2.36 7.36
CA GLN A 546 15.31 3.68 6.75
C GLN A 546 14.08 4.01 5.92
N HIS A 547 13.53 3.02 5.22
CA HIS A 547 12.23 3.14 4.58
C HIS A 547 11.13 3.37 5.61
N ALA A 548 11.18 2.69 6.77
CA ALA A 548 10.26 2.93 7.87
C ALA A 548 10.32 4.39 8.36
N GLU A 549 11.53 4.92 8.56
CA GLU A 549 11.76 6.31 8.98
C GLU A 549 11.19 7.31 7.98
N ARG A 550 11.50 7.15 6.69
CA ARG A 550 10.98 8.01 5.63
C ARG A 550 9.46 8.01 5.57
N ARG A 551 8.83 6.84 5.72
CA ARG A 551 7.36 6.73 5.73
C ARG A 551 6.75 7.50 6.90
N LEU A 552 7.33 7.38 8.08
CA LEU A 552 6.85 8.07 9.27
C LEU A 552 7.07 9.58 9.17
N ALA A 553 8.26 10.02 8.78
CA ALA A 553 8.60 11.43 8.60
C ALA A 553 7.70 12.10 7.54
N LYS A 554 7.49 11.45 6.39
CA LYS A 554 6.59 11.96 5.34
C LYS A 554 5.16 12.15 5.85
N GLN A 555 4.63 11.18 6.60
CA GLN A 555 3.29 11.29 7.17
C GLN A 555 3.23 12.42 8.21
N PHE A 556 4.24 12.50 9.07
CA PHE A 556 4.31 13.51 10.12
C PHE A 556 4.37 14.94 9.55
N ALA A 557 5.15 15.14 8.48
CA ALA A 557 5.22 16.41 7.76
C ALA A 557 3.87 16.80 7.13
N LYS A 558 3.14 15.83 6.55
CA LYS A 558 1.79 16.06 5.99
C LYS A 558 0.78 16.49 7.06
N SER A 559 0.96 16.09 8.31
CA SER A 559 0.09 16.49 9.42
C SER A 559 0.32 17.93 9.91
N GLY A 560 1.26 18.66 9.30
CA GLY A 560 1.45 20.11 9.50
C GLY A 560 2.29 20.50 10.72
N TYR A 561 3.08 19.59 11.27
CA TYR A 561 3.92 19.84 12.46
C TYR A 561 5.40 20.08 12.10
N ASP A 562 6.08 20.93 12.87
CA ASP A 562 7.49 21.30 12.65
C ASP A 562 8.45 20.19 13.13
N GLU A 563 9.12 19.54 12.18
CA GLU A 563 10.09 18.46 12.42
C GLU A 563 11.43 18.92 13.01
N ARG A 564 11.73 20.24 13.01
CA ARG A 564 13.06 20.79 13.38
C ARG A 564 13.49 20.55 14.83
N ARG A 565 12.65 19.92 15.65
CA ARG A 565 12.90 19.60 17.06
C ARG A 565 12.79 18.11 17.40
N ILE A 566 12.53 17.25 16.42
CA ILE A 566 12.33 15.81 16.60
C ILE A 566 13.46 15.08 15.88
N VAL A 567 14.06 14.09 16.56
CA VAL A 567 15.04 13.19 15.97
C VAL A 567 14.37 11.85 15.75
N PHE A 568 14.32 11.41 14.49
CA PHE A 568 13.98 10.04 14.15
C PHE A 568 15.25 9.18 14.17
N GLU A 569 15.21 8.05 14.88
CA GLU A 569 16.36 7.15 15.01
C GLU A 569 15.97 5.69 14.73
N PRO A 570 16.79 4.92 13.98
CA PRO A 570 16.61 3.48 13.84
C PRO A 570 16.79 2.72 15.17
N LEU A 571 16.04 1.64 15.37
CA LEU A 571 16.11 0.80 16.58
C LEU A 571 17.53 0.33 16.94
N ALA A 572 18.31 -0.17 15.97
CA ALA A 572 19.66 -0.68 16.22
C ALA A 572 20.59 0.40 16.81
N LYS A 573 20.54 1.62 16.26
CA LYS A 573 21.31 2.76 16.75
C LYS A 573 20.88 3.20 18.15
N ALA A 574 19.57 3.16 18.43
CA ALA A 574 19.02 3.50 19.74
C ALA A 574 19.38 2.47 20.83
N LEU A 575 19.54 1.19 20.46
CA LEU A 575 19.98 0.14 21.38
C LEU A 575 21.49 0.19 21.65
N ASP A 576 22.31 0.55 20.65
CA ASP A 576 23.78 0.57 20.76
C ASP A 576 24.33 1.82 21.48
N THR A 577 23.69 2.97 21.32
CA THR A 577 24.22 4.25 21.83
C THR A 577 23.85 4.55 23.28
N GLY A 578 22.90 3.82 23.87
CA GLY A 578 22.50 3.92 25.28
C GLY A 578 21.92 5.28 25.74
N VAL A 579 22.01 6.32 24.90
CA VAL A 579 21.55 7.68 25.13
C VAL A 579 21.30 8.31 23.76
N SER A 580 20.05 8.66 23.43
CA SER A 580 19.80 9.57 22.30
C SER A 580 20.45 10.92 22.63
N ALA A 581 21.35 11.35 21.75
CA ALA A 581 22.29 12.43 22.01
C ALA A 581 21.61 13.78 22.35
N GLY A 582 22.00 14.36 23.49
CA GLY A 582 22.20 15.80 23.69
C GLY A 582 20.99 16.76 23.63
N LEU A 583 20.70 17.40 24.78
CA LEU A 583 19.93 18.64 24.92
C LEU A 583 18.42 18.57 24.61
N GLY A 584 17.63 17.95 25.49
CA GLY A 584 16.21 18.29 25.68
C GLY A 584 15.26 17.98 24.52
N GLN A 585 15.61 17.06 23.62
CA GLN A 585 14.79 16.59 22.51
C GLN A 585 14.12 15.24 22.86
N VAL A 586 12.89 15.01 22.39
CA VAL A 586 12.18 13.73 22.46
C VAL A 586 12.58 12.88 21.24
N ALA A 587 13.03 11.65 21.45
CA ALA A 587 13.46 10.76 20.38
C ALA A 587 12.32 9.85 19.91
N VAL A 588 12.11 9.81 18.59
CA VAL A 588 11.20 8.85 17.94
C VAL A 588 12.04 7.72 17.38
N VAL A 589 11.88 6.51 17.91
CA VAL A 589 12.62 5.34 17.47
C VAL A 589 11.77 4.57 16.46
N VAL A 590 12.22 4.48 15.21
CA VAL A 590 11.46 3.85 14.14
C VAL A 590 11.88 2.38 13.99
N ILE A 591 10.88 1.51 13.99
CA ILE A 591 11.02 0.06 13.91
C ILE A 591 10.42 -0.41 12.58
N ALA A 592 11.25 -0.92 11.68
CA ALA A 592 10.76 -1.63 10.51
C ALA A 592 10.24 -3.00 10.92
N GLY A 593 8.95 -3.24 10.71
CA GLY A 593 8.29 -4.48 11.11
C GLY A 593 6.80 -4.45 10.81
N SER A 594 6.15 -5.60 10.93
CA SER A 594 4.70 -5.73 10.73
C SER A 594 4.06 -6.25 12.00
N LEU A 595 2.99 -5.59 12.46
CA LEU A 595 2.23 -6.06 13.63
C LEU A 595 1.53 -7.40 13.38
N GLU A 596 1.33 -7.77 12.12
CA GLU A 596 0.73 -9.06 11.74
C GLU A 596 1.72 -10.22 11.89
N ASP A 597 3.03 -9.94 11.91
CA ASP A 597 4.06 -10.94 12.07
C ASP A 597 4.33 -11.22 13.56
N GLU A 598 4.69 -12.47 13.87
CA GLU A 598 5.14 -12.85 15.22
C GLU A 598 6.28 -11.93 15.67
N ARG A 599 6.24 -11.47 16.94
CA ARG A 599 7.22 -10.51 17.49
C ARG A 599 7.39 -9.23 16.65
N PHE A 600 6.36 -8.80 15.94
CA PHE A 600 6.38 -7.66 15.02
C PHE A 600 7.38 -7.78 13.85
N GLY A 601 7.83 -9.00 13.53
CA GLY A 601 8.91 -9.25 12.56
C GLY A 601 10.31 -8.98 13.10
N LEU A 602 10.46 -8.81 14.42
CA LEU A 602 11.75 -8.55 15.07
C LEU A 602 12.47 -9.84 15.49
N SER A 603 13.80 -9.75 15.57
CA SER A 603 14.59 -10.78 16.24
C SER A 603 14.20 -10.91 17.71
N ALA A 604 14.34 -12.10 18.28
CA ALA A 604 14.03 -12.34 19.70
C ALA A 604 14.77 -11.36 20.65
N SER A 605 16.02 -11.02 20.32
CA SER A 605 16.80 -10.03 21.08
C SER A 605 16.17 -8.64 21.03
N ASN A 606 15.85 -8.13 19.83
CA ASN A 606 15.26 -6.79 19.68
C ASN A 606 13.87 -6.69 20.31
N TYR A 607 13.06 -7.75 20.18
CA TYR A 607 11.75 -7.84 20.81
C TYR A 607 11.86 -7.82 22.34
N SER A 608 12.82 -8.57 22.90
CA SER A 608 13.09 -8.57 24.35
C SER A 608 13.62 -7.22 24.83
N SER A 609 14.50 -6.55 24.07
CA SER A 609 14.97 -5.20 24.42
C SER A 609 13.84 -4.18 24.40
N LEU A 610 12.94 -4.27 23.42
CA LEU A 610 11.76 -3.42 23.32
C LEU A 610 10.82 -3.64 24.51
N SER A 611 10.57 -4.89 24.89
CA SER A 611 9.69 -5.21 26.03
C SER A 611 10.25 -4.74 27.37
N MET A 612 11.58 -4.70 27.54
CA MET A 612 12.20 -4.12 28.74
C MET A 612 12.09 -2.59 28.82
N ALA A 613 11.95 -1.90 27.68
CA ALA A 613 11.94 -0.44 27.62
C ALA A 613 10.53 0.15 27.72
N VAL A 614 9.56 -0.46 27.02
CA VAL A 614 8.20 0.07 26.87
C VAL A 614 7.41 -0.10 28.16
N GLY A 615 6.79 0.97 28.61
CA GLY A 615 5.85 0.98 29.73
C GLY A 615 4.39 1.18 29.32
N SER A 616 4.17 1.77 28.15
CA SER A 616 2.85 2.13 27.67
C SER A 616 2.75 1.91 26.17
N VAL A 617 1.68 1.24 25.73
CA VAL A 617 1.40 0.98 24.31
C VAL A 617 0.17 1.76 23.90
N ILE A 618 0.30 2.67 22.93
CA ILE A 618 -0.83 3.33 22.28
C ILE A 618 -1.06 2.65 20.93
N HIS A 619 -2.10 1.82 20.87
CA HIS A 619 -2.42 1.02 19.71
C HIS A 619 -3.48 1.70 18.83
N VAL A 620 -3.03 2.38 17.77
CA VAL A 620 -3.89 3.09 16.79
C VAL A 620 -4.00 2.36 15.45
N ALA A 621 -3.06 1.47 15.15
CA ALA A 621 -2.99 0.79 13.85
C ALA A 621 -4.28 0.01 13.53
N ALA A 622 -4.89 0.34 12.40
CA ALA A 622 -5.97 -0.44 11.81
C ALA A 622 -6.02 -0.21 10.29
N LYS A 623 -6.36 -1.25 9.54
CA LYS A 623 -6.85 -1.14 8.16
C LYS A 623 -8.33 -0.76 8.23
N VAL A 624 -8.66 0.45 7.77
CA VAL A 624 -10.03 0.96 7.73
C VAL A 624 -10.58 0.80 6.31
N ALA A 625 -11.47 -0.17 6.11
CA ALA A 625 -12.08 -0.46 4.82
C ALA A 625 -13.55 -0.85 5.01
N PHE A 626 -14.48 0.06 4.70
CA PHE A 626 -15.91 -0.10 4.97
C PHE A 626 -16.65 -1.05 3.99
N TRP A 627 -15.90 -1.76 3.14
CA TRP A 627 -16.43 -2.73 2.17
C TRP A 627 -15.81 -4.12 2.30
N SER A 628 -14.82 -4.28 3.20
CA SER A 628 -14.12 -5.56 3.39
C SER A 628 -14.96 -6.57 4.16
N THR A 629 -14.75 -7.87 3.94
CA THR A 629 -15.21 -8.91 4.87
C THR A 629 -14.38 -8.93 6.15
N TYR A 630 -14.86 -9.62 7.18
CA TYR A 630 -14.04 -9.88 8.37
C TYR A 630 -12.69 -10.51 8.01
N ASN A 631 -12.65 -11.49 7.12
CA ASN A 631 -11.40 -12.19 6.77
C ASN A 631 -10.34 -11.26 6.16
N GLU A 632 -10.75 -10.32 5.31
CA GLU A 632 -9.85 -9.31 4.71
C GLU A 632 -9.40 -8.22 5.69
N SER A 633 -10.16 -8.04 6.78
CA SER A 633 -9.84 -7.16 7.91
C SER A 633 -9.24 -7.90 9.11
N ARG A 634 -9.04 -9.22 9.01
CA ARG A 634 -8.52 -10.08 10.10
C ARG A 634 -7.11 -9.67 10.55
N GLY A 635 -6.35 -8.99 9.69
CA GLY A 635 -5.06 -8.40 10.05
C GLY A 635 -5.15 -7.44 11.25
N ASN A 636 -6.29 -6.76 11.48
CA ASN A 636 -6.53 -5.94 12.67
C ASN A 636 -6.58 -6.79 13.96
N THR A 637 -7.25 -7.94 13.89
CA THR A 637 -7.35 -8.90 15.00
C THR A 637 -5.98 -9.51 15.32
N VAL A 638 -5.25 -9.97 14.29
CA VAL A 638 -3.90 -10.55 14.46
C VAL A 638 -2.93 -9.51 15.04
N SER A 639 -2.96 -8.28 14.53
CA SER A 639 -2.13 -7.19 15.04
C SER A 639 -2.43 -6.88 16.51
N THR A 640 -3.70 -6.86 16.90
CA THR A 640 -4.11 -6.65 18.29
C THR A 640 -3.65 -7.80 19.18
N LEU A 641 -3.75 -9.04 18.71
CA LEU A 641 -3.28 -10.22 19.44
C LEU A 641 -1.78 -10.14 19.72
N ASN A 642 -0.96 -9.83 18.71
CA ASN A 642 0.48 -9.70 18.87
C ASN A 642 0.87 -8.55 19.82
N VAL A 643 0.08 -7.48 19.85
CA VAL A 643 0.24 -6.37 20.81
C VAL A 643 -0.14 -6.80 22.22
N LEU A 644 -1.22 -7.57 22.40
CA LEU A 644 -1.59 -8.12 23.70
C LEU A 644 -0.51 -9.09 24.21
N GLN A 645 0.00 -9.96 23.33
CA GLN A 645 1.14 -10.83 23.64
C GLN A 645 2.36 -10.02 24.07
N PHE A 646 2.67 -8.91 23.39
CA PHE A 646 3.76 -8.00 23.80
C PHE A 646 3.52 -7.41 25.19
N CYS A 647 2.33 -6.88 25.46
CA CYS A 647 2.00 -6.29 26.76
C CYS A 647 2.06 -7.32 27.90
N CYS A 648 1.60 -8.54 27.66
CA CYS A 648 1.51 -9.60 28.67
C CYS A 648 2.82 -10.39 28.87
N SER A 649 3.68 -10.45 27.85
CA SER A 649 5.02 -11.04 27.95
C SER A 649 6.09 -10.04 28.38
N SER A 650 5.72 -8.76 28.52
CA SER A 650 6.65 -7.71 28.94
C SER A 650 7.19 -7.95 30.34
N GLN A 651 8.49 -7.70 30.51
CA GLN A 651 9.13 -7.74 31.82
C GLN A 651 8.76 -6.52 32.69
N THR A 652 8.21 -5.48 32.06
CA THR A 652 7.64 -4.30 32.70
C THR A 652 6.12 -4.43 32.78
N ARG A 653 5.51 -3.80 33.79
CA ARG A 653 4.04 -3.67 33.83
C ARG A 653 3.62 -2.69 32.74
N THR A 654 3.11 -3.21 31.62
CA THR A 654 2.75 -2.42 30.43
C THR A 654 1.27 -2.06 30.44
N THR A 655 0.94 -0.80 30.18
CA THR A 655 -0.45 -0.33 30.02
C THR A 655 -0.83 -0.29 28.54
N LEU A 656 -2.02 -0.78 28.18
CA LEU A 656 -2.53 -0.74 26.81
C LEU A 656 -3.59 0.34 26.61
N HIS A 657 -3.33 1.27 25.71
CA HIS A 657 -4.22 2.31 25.23
C HIS A 657 -4.73 1.91 23.83
N HIS A 658 -5.87 1.21 23.75
CA HIS A 658 -6.42 0.67 22.52
C HIS A 658 -7.40 1.65 21.86
N VAL A 659 -7.10 2.12 20.65
CA VAL A 659 -8.04 2.94 19.87
C VAL A 659 -9.01 2.03 19.13
N SER A 660 -10.29 2.25 19.34
CA SER A 660 -11.43 1.54 18.73
C SER A 660 -12.35 2.52 17.98
N THR A 661 -13.55 2.09 17.63
CA THR A 661 -14.54 2.83 16.84
C THR A 661 -15.92 2.69 17.48
N LEU A 662 -16.77 3.71 17.36
CA LEU A 662 -18.18 3.61 17.76
C LEU A 662 -18.98 2.65 16.86
N SER A 663 -18.45 2.26 15.70
CA SER A 663 -19.10 1.28 14.83
C SER A 663 -19.12 -0.15 15.40
N VAL A 664 -18.44 -0.42 16.53
CA VAL A 664 -18.58 -1.69 17.28
C VAL A 664 -19.99 -1.92 17.84
N TYR A 665 -20.83 -0.89 17.84
CA TYR A 665 -22.25 -1.03 18.19
C TYR A 665 -23.11 -1.57 17.04
N GLY A 666 -22.51 -1.84 15.88
CA GLY A 666 -23.16 -2.39 14.70
C GLY A 666 -23.88 -1.35 13.86
N THR A 667 -24.62 -1.82 12.86
CA THR A 667 -25.49 -0.99 12.01
C THR A 667 -26.63 -0.48 12.85
N LEU A 668 -26.49 0.71 13.42
CA LEU A 668 -27.55 1.37 14.17
C LEU A 668 -28.71 1.62 13.22
N GLN A 669 -29.70 0.70 13.21
CA GLN A 669 -30.95 0.94 12.51
C GLN A 669 -31.51 2.27 13.03
N SER A 670 -31.86 3.15 12.10
CA SER A 670 -32.25 4.56 12.29
C SER A 670 -33.41 4.83 13.27
N ASN A 671 -33.89 3.81 13.97
CA ASN A 671 -35.05 3.84 14.84
C ASN A 671 -34.70 3.64 16.32
N SER A 672 -33.44 3.34 16.68
CA SER A 672 -33.04 3.32 18.09
C SER A 672 -32.84 4.75 18.60
N THR A 673 -33.81 5.24 19.38
CA THR A 673 -33.81 6.57 19.99
C THR A 673 -33.04 6.62 21.32
N SER A 674 -32.49 5.50 21.78
CA SER A 674 -31.78 5.41 23.06
C SER A 674 -30.35 5.91 22.94
N MET A 675 -29.98 6.83 23.84
CA MET A 675 -28.61 7.33 23.99
C MET A 675 -27.68 6.18 24.41
N ILE A 676 -26.59 5.97 23.65
CA ILE A 676 -25.57 4.96 23.96
C ILE A 676 -24.39 5.65 24.64
N ASP A 677 -24.03 5.17 25.83
CA ASP A 677 -22.92 5.70 26.63
C ASP A 677 -21.82 4.65 26.84
N GLU A 678 -20.72 5.01 27.50
CA GLU A 678 -19.61 4.10 27.71
C GLU A 678 -19.87 3.01 28.77
N SER A 679 -21.04 3.02 29.44
CA SER A 679 -21.44 1.92 30.33
C SER A 679 -21.94 0.69 29.56
N PHE A 680 -22.19 0.85 28.25
CA PHE A 680 -22.66 -0.25 27.41
C PHE A 680 -21.61 -1.39 27.35
N PRO A 681 -21.99 -2.65 27.66
CA PRO A 681 -21.03 -3.74 27.77
C PRO A 681 -20.24 -3.98 26.49
N ILE A 682 -18.92 -4.11 26.62
CA ILE A 682 -18.05 -4.60 25.54
C ILE A 682 -18.55 -5.98 25.08
N GLY A 683 -18.85 -6.08 23.79
CA GLY A 683 -19.38 -7.30 23.15
C GLY A 683 -20.86 -7.25 22.81
N GLN A 684 -21.59 -6.23 23.26
CA GLN A 684 -23.01 -6.09 22.95
C GLN A 684 -23.23 -4.95 21.95
N SER A 685 -24.06 -5.19 20.94
CA SER A 685 -24.58 -4.14 20.05
C SER A 685 -25.84 -3.50 20.64
N ALA A 686 -26.24 -2.36 20.09
CA ALA A 686 -27.41 -1.62 20.57
C ALA A 686 -28.74 -2.39 20.39
N ASP A 687 -28.80 -3.32 19.45
CA ASP A 687 -29.96 -4.16 19.12
C ASP A 687 -29.81 -5.63 19.60
N GLY A 688 -28.69 -5.97 20.25
CA GLY A 688 -28.38 -7.33 20.70
C GLY A 688 -27.95 -8.32 19.62
N SER A 689 -27.85 -7.91 18.34
CA SER A 689 -27.44 -8.76 17.21
C SER A 689 -25.92 -8.89 17.04
N GLY A 690 -25.14 -8.04 17.72
CA GLY A 690 -23.70 -7.87 17.54
C GLY A 690 -23.34 -6.96 16.36
N VAL A 691 -22.14 -7.15 15.81
CA VAL A 691 -21.66 -6.55 14.55
C VAL A 691 -21.87 -7.51 13.36
N MET A 692 -22.77 -8.47 13.51
CA MET A 692 -22.95 -9.60 12.59
C MET A 692 -23.41 -9.15 11.20
N ASP A 693 -24.24 -8.10 11.14
CA ASP A 693 -24.74 -7.50 9.90
C ASP A 693 -23.97 -6.22 9.51
N SER A 694 -22.76 -6.04 10.04
CA SER A 694 -21.88 -4.90 9.73
C SER A 694 -20.70 -5.33 8.86
N GLU A 695 -20.02 -4.37 8.27
CA GLU A 695 -18.83 -4.60 7.45
C GLU A 695 -17.63 -5.11 8.27
N GLY A 696 -16.69 -5.76 7.59
CA GLY A 696 -15.55 -6.45 8.19
C GLY A 696 -14.65 -5.59 9.07
N TYR A 697 -14.57 -4.28 8.81
CA TYR A 697 -13.85 -3.36 9.67
C TYR A 697 -14.46 -3.31 11.08
N SER A 698 -15.77 -3.04 11.19
CA SER A 698 -16.50 -3.02 12.46
C SER A 698 -16.45 -4.36 13.18
N GLN A 699 -16.57 -5.46 12.44
CA GLN A 699 -16.40 -6.82 12.95
C GLN A 699 -15.02 -7.01 13.58
N SER A 700 -13.95 -6.63 12.87
CA SER A 700 -12.58 -6.76 13.38
C SER A 700 -12.33 -5.95 14.65
N LYS A 701 -12.82 -4.71 14.73
CA LYS A 701 -12.65 -3.84 15.91
C LYS A 701 -13.43 -4.35 17.12
N TRP A 702 -14.63 -4.88 16.90
CA TRP A 702 -15.41 -5.52 17.96
C TRP A 702 -14.70 -6.76 18.53
N VAL A 703 -14.09 -7.60 17.68
CA VAL A 703 -13.27 -8.75 18.14
C VAL A 703 -12.05 -8.25 18.92
N CYS A 704 -11.38 -7.19 18.46
CA CYS A 704 -10.26 -6.58 19.18
C CYS A 704 -10.65 -6.13 20.59
N GLU A 705 -11.82 -5.51 20.77
CA GLU A 705 -12.30 -5.13 22.11
C GLU A 705 -12.56 -6.35 23.01
N GLN A 706 -13.05 -7.46 22.47
CA GLN A 706 -13.21 -8.71 23.25
C GLN A 706 -11.86 -9.22 23.73
N LEU A 707 -10.84 -9.23 22.85
CA LEU A 707 -9.50 -9.69 23.20
C LEU A 707 -8.87 -8.80 24.28
N VAL A 708 -9.01 -7.48 24.17
CA VAL A 708 -8.53 -6.51 25.18
C VAL A 708 -9.24 -6.73 26.52
N LYS A 709 -10.57 -6.87 26.52
CA LYS A 709 -11.35 -7.17 27.72
C LYS A 709 -10.90 -8.45 28.39
N ARG A 710 -10.71 -9.51 27.59
CA ARG A 710 -10.24 -10.81 28.08
C ARG A 710 -8.86 -10.71 28.71
N ALA A 711 -7.90 -10.06 28.05
CA ALA A 711 -6.57 -9.86 28.59
C ALA A 711 -6.57 -9.08 29.91
N SER A 712 -7.46 -8.08 30.06
CA SER A 712 -7.65 -7.37 31.32
C SER A 712 -8.22 -8.28 32.41
N VAL A 713 -9.30 -9.01 32.13
CA VAL A 713 -10.00 -9.83 33.12
C VAL A 713 -9.19 -11.07 33.52
N GLU A 714 -8.60 -11.77 32.56
CA GLU A 714 -7.92 -13.04 32.78
C GLU A 714 -6.44 -12.89 33.17
N TRP A 715 -5.74 -11.86 32.67
CA TRP A 715 -4.29 -11.69 32.88
C TRP A 715 -3.91 -10.45 33.67
N GLY A 716 -4.88 -9.66 34.11
CA GLY A 716 -4.62 -8.48 34.93
C GLY A 716 -4.00 -7.30 34.16
N LEU A 717 -4.09 -7.29 32.82
CA LEU A 717 -3.61 -6.19 32.00
C LEU A 717 -4.38 -4.90 32.34
N GLN A 718 -3.66 -3.79 32.54
CA GLN A 718 -4.29 -2.47 32.61
C GLN A 718 -4.53 -1.97 31.18
N ALA A 719 -5.78 -1.71 30.83
CA ALA A 719 -6.17 -1.32 29.48
C ALA A 719 -7.22 -0.20 29.46
N VAL A 720 -7.19 0.60 28.39
CA VAL A 720 -8.20 1.63 28.09
C VAL A 720 -8.63 1.49 26.64
N ILE A 721 -9.92 1.54 26.37
CA ILE A 721 -10.50 1.53 25.02
C ILE A 721 -11.02 2.92 24.68
N TYR A 722 -10.52 3.51 23.59
CA TYR A 722 -10.96 4.80 23.06
C TYR A 722 -11.80 4.60 21.81
N ARG A 723 -13.13 4.61 21.91
CA ARG A 723 -14.02 4.48 20.74
C ARG A 723 -14.14 5.82 20.03
N LEU A 724 -13.53 5.94 18.87
CA LEU A 724 -13.59 7.15 18.06
C LEU A 724 -14.93 7.26 17.32
N GLY A 725 -15.48 8.48 17.24
CA GLY A 725 -16.58 8.84 16.35
C GLY A 725 -16.12 9.16 14.93
N SER A 726 -16.89 9.99 14.22
CA SER A 726 -16.53 10.45 12.87
C SER A 726 -15.36 11.44 12.96
N VAL A 727 -14.14 10.97 12.71
CA VAL A 727 -12.94 11.81 12.75
C VAL A 727 -12.84 12.61 11.46
N GLY A 728 -12.94 13.93 11.57
CA GLY A 728 -12.79 14.88 10.47
C GLY A 728 -11.37 15.38 10.30
N TRP A 729 -11.23 16.61 9.82
CA TRP A 729 -9.96 17.30 9.62
C TRP A 729 -9.47 18.01 10.89
N ALA A 730 -8.17 18.31 10.93
CA ALA A 730 -7.57 19.15 11.96
C ALA A 730 -8.02 20.61 11.75
N ARG A 731 -7.91 21.44 12.78
CA ARG A 731 -8.38 22.84 12.69
C ARG A 731 -7.61 23.75 11.75
N ASN A 732 -6.44 23.30 11.29
CA ASN A 732 -5.71 23.94 10.19
C ASN A 732 -6.18 23.47 8.80
N GLY A 733 -7.23 22.66 8.71
CA GLY A 733 -7.79 22.13 7.46
C GLY A 733 -7.21 20.80 6.99
N ILE A 734 -6.12 20.31 7.59
CA ILE A 734 -5.46 19.07 7.17
C ILE A 734 -6.38 17.89 7.46
N GLY A 735 -6.75 17.14 6.43
CA GLY A 735 -7.73 16.07 6.55
C GLY A 735 -7.38 14.81 5.77
N ASN A 736 -8.41 14.03 5.45
CA ASN A 736 -8.29 12.85 4.62
C ASN A 736 -9.21 13.00 3.40
N PRO A 737 -8.71 13.17 2.17
CA PRO A 737 -9.56 13.39 1.00
C PRO A 737 -10.44 12.18 0.67
N ALA A 738 -10.10 10.99 1.18
CA ALA A 738 -10.89 9.79 1.02
C ALA A 738 -12.08 9.71 1.99
N ASP A 739 -12.14 10.56 3.02
CA ASP A 739 -13.26 10.62 3.96
C ASP A 739 -14.55 11.07 3.26
N TRP A 740 -15.68 10.55 3.73
CA TRP A 740 -16.96 10.81 3.10
C TRP A 740 -17.43 12.26 3.22
N VAL A 741 -17.09 12.96 4.30
CA VAL A 741 -17.43 14.39 4.45
C VAL A 741 -16.60 15.22 3.50
N SER A 742 -15.31 14.91 3.34
CA SER A 742 -14.45 15.53 2.34
C SER A 742 -14.97 15.33 0.91
N LYS A 743 -15.42 14.11 0.57
CA LYS A 743 -16.04 13.81 -0.73
C LYS A 743 -17.39 14.51 -0.93
N LEU A 744 -18.20 14.63 0.12
CA LEU A 744 -19.45 15.40 0.09
C LEU A 744 -19.19 16.86 -0.23
N LEU A 745 -18.25 17.49 0.47
CA LEU A 745 -17.88 18.88 0.24
C LEU A 745 -17.32 19.09 -1.18
N ALA A 746 -16.38 18.26 -1.60
CA ALA A 746 -15.80 18.34 -2.95
C ALA A 746 -16.85 18.11 -4.05
N GLY A 747 -17.75 17.14 -3.87
CA GLY A 747 -18.81 16.87 -4.85
C GLY A 747 -19.85 17.98 -4.96
N ILE A 748 -20.16 18.68 -3.87
CA ILE A 748 -21.03 19.88 -3.89
C ILE A 748 -20.32 21.04 -4.61
N VAL A 749 -19.03 21.27 -4.33
CA VAL A 749 -18.21 22.28 -5.04
C VAL A 749 -18.19 21.98 -6.54
N HIS A 750 -17.93 20.74 -6.91
CA HIS A 750 -17.84 20.28 -8.30
C HIS A 750 -19.19 20.37 -9.03
N ALA A 751 -20.29 19.96 -8.39
CA ALA A 751 -21.63 20.08 -8.98
C ALA A 751 -22.14 21.52 -9.05
N ARG A 752 -21.65 22.40 -8.15
CA ARG A 752 -22.23 23.73 -7.85
C ARG A 752 -23.73 23.69 -7.49
N VAL A 753 -24.16 22.53 -7.00
CA VAL A 753 -25.52 22.29 -6.52
C VAL A 753 -25.45 21.52 -5.21
N ALA A 754 -26.07 22.07 -4.16
CA ALA A 754 -26.16 21.45 -2.85
C ALA A 754 -27.46 20.66 -2.67
N PRO A 755 -27.49 19.62 -1.81
CA PRO A 755 -28.71 18.92 -1.48
C PRO A 755 -29.69 19.84 -0.72
N PRO A 756 -31.01 19.62 -0.83
CA PRO A 756 -31.98 20.34 -0.03
C PRO A 756 -31.96 19.82 1.41
N ILE A 757 -31.70 20.70 2.38
CA ILE A 757 -31.77 20.35 3.80
C ILE A 757 -33.15 20.72 4.32
N ARG A 758 -33.91 19.75 4.83
CA ARG A 758 -35.18 20.03 5.51
C ARG A 758 -34.97 20.01 7.02
N PRO A 759 -35.60 20.91 7.80
CA PRO A 759 -35.49 20.94 9.26
C PRO A 759 -35.89 19.63 9.97
N ALA A 760 -36.63 18.74 9.30
CA ALA A 760 -37.07 17.46 9.84
C ALA A 760 -36.06 16.30 9.65
N ASP A 761 -34.96 16.52 8.93
CA ASP A 761 -34.11 15.43 8.44
C ASP A 761 -33.02 14.96 9.46
N ASP A 762 -32.82 15.66 10.60
CA ASP A 762 -31.78 15.36 11.63
C ASP A 762 -30.41 15.02 10.99
N THR A 763 -29.93 15.93 10.13
CA THR A 763 -28.76 15.74 9.22
C THR A 763 -27.45 16.27 9.80
N ALA A 764 -27.43 16.58 11.09
CA ALA A 764 -26.24 17.09 11.74
C ALA A 764 -25.16 15.99 11.86
N VAL A 765 -23.91 16.36 11.59
CA VAL A 765 -22.76 15.44 11.59
C VAL A 765 -21.92 15.69 12.83
N ASN A 766 -21.71 14.66 13.65
CA ASN A 766 -20.76 14.74 14.77
C ASN A 766 -19.32 14.64 14.24
N LEU A 767 -18.82 15.75 13.72
CA LEU A 767 -17.48 15.83 13.14
C LEU A 767 -16.46 16.14 14.23
N ALA A 768 -15.55 15.21 14.47
CA ALA A 768 -14.52 15.33 15.49
C ALA A 768 -13.17 15.75 14.89
N PRO A 769 -12.66 16.96 15.18
CA PRO A 769 -11.35 17.37 14.66
C PRO A 769 -10.24 16.43 15.12
N VAL A 770 -9.43 15.93 14.19
CA VAL A 770 -8.43 14.87 14.48
C VAL A 770 -7.37 15.30 15.49
N ASP A 771 -7.06 16.59 15.54
CA ASP A 771 -6.15 17.20 16.52
C ASP A 771 -6.76 17.21 17.93
N GLU A 772 -8.05 17.48 18.07
CA GLU A 772 -8.76 17.36 19.37
C GLU A 772 -8.92 15.90 19.80
N VAL A 773 -9.21 14.99 18.85
CA VAL A 773 -9.23 13.55 19.10
C VAL A 773 -7.88 13.06 19.63
N ALA A 774 -6.78 13.48 18.99
CA ALA A 774 -5.42 13.13 19.41
C ALA A 774 -5.09 13.68 20.81
N LYS A 775 -5.41 14.96 21.08
CA LYS A 775 -5.25 15.58 22.41
C LYS A 775 -5.96 14.80 23.49
N ASP A 776 -7.20 14.38 23.24
CA ASP A 776 -7.99 13.63 24.21
C ASP A 776 -7.42 12.22 24.45
N VAL A 777 -7.07 11.48 23.40
CA VAL A 777 -6.45 10.16 23.55
C VAL A 777 -5.17 10.26 24.39
N VAL A 778 -4.29 11.21 24.09
CA VAL A 778 -3.03 11.41 24.81
C VAL A 778 -3.28 11.88 26.24
N SER A 779 -4.15 12.87 26.45
CA SER A 779 -4.45 13.40 27.78
C SER A 779 -5.06 12.34 28.70
N LEU A 780 -5.97 11.53 28.17
CA LEU A 780 -6.56 10.41 28.90
C LEU A 780 -5.52 9.33 29.19
N ALA A 781 -4.60 9.04 28.27
CA ALA A 781 -3.52 8.09 28.50
C ALA A 781 -2.63 8.52 29.69
N PHE A 782 -2.12 9.76 29.68
CA PHE A 782 -1.31 10.29 30.78
C PHE A 782 -2.08 10.34 32.11
N ARG A 783 -3.36 10.71 32.07
CA ARG A 783 -4.19 10.76 33.28
C ARG A 783 -4.43 9.37 33.85
N PHE A 784 -4.72 8.40 33.00
CA PHE A 784 -4.88 7.00 33.40
C PHE A 784 -3.61 6.47 34.07
N GLU A 785 -2.45 6.71 33.47
CA GLU A 785 -1.17 6.32 34.05
C GLU A 785 -0.88 6.98 35.40
N ALA A 786 -1.32 8.24 35.57
CA ALA A 786 -1.17 8.97 36.84
C ALA A 786 -2.11 8.44 37.94
N THR A 787 -3.33 8.03 37.60
CA THR A 787 -4.32 7.52 38.56
C THR A 787 -4.21 6.03 38.85
N HIS A 788 -3.57 5.26 37.96
CA HIS A 788 -3.33 3.82 38.10
C HIS A 788 -1.82 3.52 38.08
N PRO A 789 -1.04 4.03 39.06
CA PRO A 789 0.41 3.90 39.05
C PRO A 789 0.84 2.43 39.21
N ARG A 790 1.88 2.05 38.47
CA ARG A 790 2.35 0.66 38.31
C ARG A 790 3.08 0.07 39.54
N THR A 791 2.81 0.54 40.77
CA THR A 791 3.65 0.27 41.97
C THR A 791 3.28 -0.98 42.79
N LYS A 792 4.16 -1.38 43.72
CA LYS A 792 4.07 -2.58 44.60
C LYS A 792 2.81 -2.68 45.48
N ALA A 793 2.00 -1.64 45.62
CA ALA A 793 0.90 -1.58 46.61
C ALA A 793 -0.40 -2.30 46.19
N ASP A 794 -0.55 -2.72 44.93
CA ASP A 794 -1.79 -3.36 44.42
C ASP A 794 -2.02 -4.80 44.91
N LYS A 795 -1.26 -5.27 45.90
CA LYS A 795 -1.57 -6.52 46.63
C LYS A 795 -2.62 -6.34 47.74
N ALA A 796 -3.14 -5.14 47.97
CA ALA A 796 -4.00 -4.85 49.12
C ALA A 796 -5.51 -4.75 48.83
N THR A 797 -5.97 -4.94 47.59
CA THR A 797 -7.41 -5.16 47.32
C THR A 797 -7.61 -6.58 46.81
N SER A 798 -8.35 -7.35 47.59
CA SER A 798 -8.61 -8.78 47.48
C SER A 798 -9.50 -9.19 46.30
N GLU A 799 -9.37 -8.55 45.14
CA GLU A 799 -10.04 -8.94 43.88
C GLU A 799 -9.02 -8.78 42.74
N GLY A 800 -8.36 -9.87 42.37
CA GLY A 800 -7.32 -9.89 41.33
C GLY A 800 -7.85 -9.73 39.90
N GLY A 801 -8.51 -8.62 39.58
CA GLY A 801 -8.92 -8.26 38.22
C GLY A 801 -8.06 -7.14 37.65
N GLY A 802 -7.70 -7.21 36.36
CA GLY A 802 -7.10 -6.06 35.66
C GLY A 802 -8.07 -4.89 35.55
N PHE A 803 -7.55 -3.70 35.26
CA PHE A 803 -8.36 -2.49 35.13
C PHE A 803 -8.65 -2.22 33.65
N LEU A 804 -9.94 -2.12 33.31
CA LEU A 804 -10.41 -1.79 31.96
C LEU A 804 -11.36 -0.60 32.02
N ASP A 805 -11.06 0.44 31.26
CA ASP A 805 -11.96 1.59 31.09
C ASP A 805 -12.27 1.86 29.61
N VAL A 806 -13.39 2.53 29.35
CA VAL A 806 -13.90 2.81 28.01
C VAL A 806 -14.32 4.27 27.91
N PHE A 807 -13.84 4.94 26.86
CA PHE A 807 -14.16 6.33 26.54
C PHE A 807 -14.72 6.48 25.12
N HIS A 808 -15.78 7.27 24.95
CA HIS A 808 -16.23 7.73 23.65
C HIS A 808 -15.53 9.05 23.32
N ILE A 809 -14.76 9.03 22.22
CA ILE A 809 -14.05 10.21 21.71
C ILE A 809 -14.86 10.81 20.56
N VAL A 810 -15.81 11.66 20.93
CA VAL A 810 -16.78 12.33 20.04
C VAL A 810 -16.77 13.84 20.25
N ASN A 811 -17.27 14.59 19.26
CA ASN A 811 -17.43 16.04 19.38
C ASN A 811 -18.52 16.39 20.39
N ARG A 812 -18.13 17.12 21.44
CA ARG A 812 -19.01 17.50 22.56
C ARG A 812 -19.61 18.90 22.41
N CYS A 813 -19.19 19.68 21.43
CA CYS A 813 -19.53 21.09 21.33
C CYS A 813 -20.69 21.38 20.40
N GLY A 814 -21.43 20.34 20.03
CA GLY A 814 -22.49 20.40 19.04
C GLY A 814 -22.05 19.73 17.75
N ASP A 815 -23.02 19.17 17.07
CA ASP A 815 -22.82 18.61 15.74
C ASP A 815 -22.76 19.75 14.72
N VAL A 816 -22.09 19.49 13.61
CA VAL A 816 -22.08 20.42 12.49
C VAL A 816 -23.37 20.21 11.71
N GLU A 817 -24.27 21.18 11.75
CA GLU A 817 -25.45 21.18 10.92
C GLU A 817 -25.05 21.11 9.44
N ALA A 818 -25.74 20.30 8.65
CA ALA A 818 -25.47 20.20 7.22
C ALA A 818 -25.58 21.56 6.52
N GLN A 819 -26.40 22.48 7.06
CA GLN A 819 -26.53 23.85 6.56
C GLN A 819 -25.22 24.63 6.68
N THR A 820 -24.49 24.46 7.79
CA THR A 820 -23.16 25.07 7.99
C THR A 820 -22.14 24.56 6.97
N LEU A 821 -22.21 23.27 6.59
CA LEU A 821 -21.37 22.70 5.53
C LEU A 821 -21.65 23.36 4.17
N ILE A 822 -22.94 23.50 3.81
CA ILE A 822 -23.37 24.14 2.55
C ILE A 822 -22.97 25.62 2.53
N GLU A 823 -23.16 26.35 3.63
CA GLU A 823 -22.77 27.76 3.75
C GLU A 823 -21.27 27.96 3.56
N ALA A 824 -20.45 27.09 4.15
CA ALA A 824 -19.01 27.14 3.99
C ALA A 824 -18.56 26.86 2.55
N VAL A 825 -19.22 25.93 1.84
CA VAL A 825 -18.98 25.70 0.41
C VAL A 825 -19.34 26.94 -0.39
N GLY A 826 -20.54 27.50 -0.19
CA GLY A 826 -21.00 28.69 -0.90
C GLY A 826 -20.08 29.89 -0.70
N ALA A 827 -19.57 30.10 0.51
CA ALA A 827 -18.63 31.17 0.84
C ALA A 827 -17.22 30.96 0.23
N SER A 828 -16.88 29.74 -0.20
CA SER A 828 -15.56 29.41 -0.76
C SER A 828 -15.50 29.54 -2.29
N LEU A 829 -16.64 29.54 -2.98
CA LEU A 829 -16.70 29.65 -4.44
C LEU A 829 -16.33 31.08 -4.92
N LYS A 830 -15.33 31.19 -5.78
CA LYS A 830 -14.91 32.45 -6.45
C LYS A 830 -15.49 32.50 -7.87
N GLY A 831 -15.94 33.69 -8.33
CA GLY A 831 -16.23 33.92 -9.76
C GLY A 831 -17.67 34.21 -10.20
N GLY A 832 -18.60 34.49 -9.28
CA GLY A 832 -19.94 35.02 -9.64
C GLY A 832 -21.02 33.98 -9.95
N ASP A 833 -20.66 32.72 -10.16
CA ASP A 833 -21.61 31.60 -10.17
C ASP A 833 -21.80 31.09 -8.74
N GLY A 834 -22.88 31.52 -8.08
CA GLY A 834 -23.20 31.11 -6.70
C GLY A 834 -23.56 29.62 -6.58
N LEU A 835 -23.52 29.10 -5.35
CA LEU A 835 -24.03 27.77 -5.03
C LEU A 835 -25.55 27.76 -5.11
N SER A 836 -26.13 26.89 -5.94
CA SER A 836 -27.58 26.67 -5.96
C SER A 836 -27.98 25.48 -5.08
N VAL A 837 -29.23 25.44 -4.62
CA VAL A 837 -29.78 24.34 -3.83
C VAL A 837 -30.81 23.62 -4.71
N ALA A 838 -30.72 22.29 -4.79
CA ALA A 838 -31.66 21.49 -5.57
C ALA A 838 -33.08 21.51 -4.98
N GLU A 839 -34.11 21.27 -5.80
CA GLU A 839 -35.51 21.26 -5.36
C GLU A 839 -35.82 20.07 -4.43
N ASP A 840 -35.25 18.91 -4.75
CA ASP A 840 -35.34 17.68 -3.96
C ASP A 840 -34.05 16.84 -4.06
N TYR A 841 -33.89 15.86 -3.17
CA TYR A 841 -32.72 14.98 -3.15
C TYR A 841 -32.55 14.20 -4.46
N GLN A 842 -33.62 13.83 -5.15
CA GLN A 842 -33.54 13.07 -6.40
C GLN A 842 -32.96 13.93 -7.53
N SER A 843 -33.39 15.18 -7.64
CA SER A 843 -32.84 16.16 -8.59
C SER A 843 -31.37 16.49 -8.32
N TRP A 844 -30.96 16.55 -7.04
CA TRP A 844 -29.56 16.68 -6.67
C TRP A 844 -28.73 15.47 -7.09
N ILE A 845 -29.19 14.26 -6.77
CA ILE A 845 -28.52 13.02 -7.18
C ILE A 845 -28.43 12.88 -8.69
N GLN A 846 -29.47 13.26 -9.44
CA GLN A 846 -29.41 13.27 -10.90
C GLN A 846 -28.35 14.25 -11.41
N THR A 847 -28.17 15.40 -10.77
CA THR A 847 -27.13 16.37 -11.13
C THR A 847 -25.74 15.79 -10.87
N VAL A 848 -25.53 15.14 -9.73
CA VAL A 848 -24.29 14.41 -9.42
C VAL A 848 -24.04 13.29 -10.45
N LYS A 849 -25.05 12.49 -10.77
CA LYS A 849 -24.95 11.37 -11.73
C LYS A 849 -24.71 11.79 -13.18
N LYS A 850 -25.07 13.02 -13.57
CA LYS A 850 -24.79 13.55 -14.91
C LYS A 850 -23.29 13.75 -15.18
N ASN A 851 -22.47 13.85 -14.14
CA ASN A 851 -21.05 14.08 -14.26
C ASN A 851 -20.25 12.95 -13.57
N PRO A 852 -19.74 11.96 -14.33
CA PRO A 852 -18.93 10.87 -13.79
C PRO A 852 -17.68 11.32 -13.04
N ASP A 853 -17.15 12.51 -13.33
CA ASP A 853 -15.97 13.06 -12.66
C ASP A 853 -16.28 13.64 -11.27
N ASN A 854 -17.57 13.77 -10.92
CA ASN A 854 -17.95 14.27 -9.60
C ASN A 854 -17.48 13.29 -8.49
N PRO A 855 -16.79 13.75 -7.42
CA PRO A 855 -16.39 12.91 -6.28
C PRO A 855 -17.52 12.10 -5.62
N LEU A 856 -18.76 12.56 -5.76
CA LEU A 856 -19.96 11.89 -5.26
C LEU A 856 -20.59 10.92 -6.25
N TYR A 857 -20.15 10.85 -7.51
CA TYR A 857 -20.76 10.00 -8.55
C TYR A 857 -20.93 8.55 -8.06
N THR A 858 -19.86 7.96 -7.52
CA THR A 858 -19.86 6.59 -7.00
C THR A 858 -20.52 6.43 -5.63
N LEU A 859 -20.75 7.54 -4.90
CA LEU A 859 -21.45 7.57 -3.62
C LEU A 859 -22.92 8.01 -3.74
N SER A 860 -23.37 8.37 -4.94
CA SER A 860 -24.69 9.00 -5.17
C SER A 860 -25.85 8.17 -4.61
N ARG A 861 -25.78 6.84 -4.71
CA ARG A 861 -26.72 5.88 -4.09
C ARG A 861 -26.79 5.97 -2.57
N TRP A 862 -25.66 6.19 -1.91
CA TRP A 862 -25.62 6.30 -0.44
C TRP A 862 -26.42 7.50 0.07
N PHE A 863 -26.62 8.50 -0.79
CA PHE A 863 -27.38 9.71 -0.48
C PHE A 863 -28.79 9.74 -1.10
N GLU A 864 -29.25 8.69 -1.78
CA GLU A 864 -30.59 8.64 -2.42
C GLU A 864 -31.73 8.74 -1.40
N SER A 865 -31.51 8.26 -0.17
CA SER A 865 -32.44 8.32 0.96
C SER A 865 -32.23 9.54 1.86
N GLY A 866 -31.36 10.48 1.45
CA GLY A 866 -30.95 11.64 2.23
C GLY A 866 -29.53 11.52 2.78
N LEU A 867 -29.07 12.54 3.50
CA LEU A 867 -27.81 12.48 4.24
C LEU A 867 -27.88 11.41 5.37
N PRO A 868 -26.77 10.74 5.69
CA PRO A 868 -26.72 9.78 6.80
C PRO A 868 -27.24 10.40 8.09
N LYS A 869 -28.20 9.73 8.74
CA LYS A 869 -28.77 10.19 10.01
C LYS A 869 -27.80 10.02 11.17
N ARG A 870 -27.92 10.91 12.15
CA ARG A 870 -27.08 10.92 13.35
C ARG A 870 -27.39 9.78 14.32
N PRO A 871 -26.41 8.92 14.65
CA PRO A 871 -26.46 8.13 15.89
C PRO A 871 -26.12 9.01 17.11
N ARG A 872 -26.93 8.91 18.17
CA ARG A 872 -26.76 9.71 19.41
C ARG A 872 -25.92 8.96 20.44
N PHE A 873 -24.65 9.34 20.54
CA PHE A 873 -23.74 8.87 21.58
C PHE A 873 -23.57 9.95 22.65
N SER A 874 -23.50 9.55 23.91
CA SER A 874 -23.01 10.42 24.97
C SER A 874 -21.58 10.05 25.35
N SER A 875 -20.93 10.98 26.04
CA SER A 875 -19.62 10.73 26.65
C SER A 875 -19.63 11.14 28.11
N ARG A 876 -19.22 10.23 29.01
CA ARG A 876 -19.03 10.48 30.46
C ARG A 876 -18.02 11.58 30.76
N ARG A 877 -17.32 12.11 29.75
CA ARG A 877 -16.41 13.26 29.83
C ARG A 877 -17.10 14.61 30.01
N GLU A 878 -18.44 14.68 29.98
CA GLU A 878 -19.22 15.92 30.19
C GLU A 878 -18.99 16.61 31.55
N GLY A 879 -18.39 15.93 32.53
CA GLY A 879 -18.00 16.51 33.84
C GLY A 879 -16.48 16.62 34.10
N TRP A 880 -15.63 16.30 33.11
CA TRP A 880 -14.18 16.27 33.31
C TRP A 880 -13.59 17.65 33.04
N ALA A 881 -13.40 18.46 34.10
CA ALA A 881 -12.65 19.71 34.03
C ALA A 881 -11.21 19.45 33.53
N SER A 882 -10.65 20.42 32.81
CA SER A 882 -9.25 20.44 32.42
C SER A 882 -8.35 20.09 33.60
N ASP A 883 -7.33 19.26 33.40
CA ASP A 883 -6.33 19.05 34.46
C ASP A 883 -5.62 20.37 34.82
N GLU A 884 -4.85 20.39 35.91
CA GLU A 884 -4.10 21.60 36.35
C GLU A 884 -3.10 22.11 35.28
N LYS A 885 -2.81 21.30 34.25
CA LYS A 885 -1.95 21.64 33.10
C LYS A 885 -2.75 22.05 31.85
N GLY A 886 -4.08 22.23 31.95
CA GLY A 886 -4.95 22.68 30.86
C GLY A 886 -5.32 21.60 29.83
N ARG A 887 -5.01 20.32 30.09
CA ARG A 887 -5.33 19.21 29.19
C ARG A 887 -6.77 18.74 29.39
N GLY A 888 -7.50 18.52 28.29
CA GLY A 888 -8.92 18.15 28.31
C GLY A 888 -9.89 19.35 28.33
N ALA A 889 -9.48 20.51 27.81
CA ALA A 889 -10.37 21.65 27.59
C ALA A 889 -11.61 21.24 26.77
N THR A 890 -12.71 21.96 26.94
CA THR A 890 -13.86 21.85 26.03
C THR A 890 -13.37 22.05 24.61
N TRP A 891 -13.78 21.17 23.71
CA TRP A 891 -13.52 21.38 22.29
C TRP A 891 -14.15 22.73 21.90
N PRO A 892 -13.70 23.40 20.84
CA PRO A 892 -14.46 24.49 20.27
C PRO A 892 -15.46 23.96 19.25
N GLU A 893 -16.45 24.79 18.95
CA GLU A 893 -17.36 24.55 17.84
C GLU A 893 -16.57 24.50 16.52
N VAL A 894 -16.95 23.57 15.66
CA VAL A 894 -16.45 23.51 14.28
C VAL A 894 -17.28 24.48 13.45
N GLY A 895 -16.66 25.59 13.04
CA GLY A 895 -17.34 26.66 12.33
C GLY A 895 -17.09 26.65 10.82
N VAL A 896 -17.70 27.62 10.14
CA VAL A 896 -17.49 27.87 8.71
C VAL A 896 -16.00 28.03 8.37
N GLY A 897 -15.24 28.76 9.20
CA GLY A 897 -13.81 28.98 8.96
C GLY A 897 -12.98 27.69 8.95
N ASP A 898 -13.28 26.72 9.82
CA ASP A 898 -12.58 25.43 9.85
C ASP A 898 -12.90 24.60 8.59
N ILE A 899 -14.15 24.65 8.13
CA ILE A 899 -14.58 23.97 6.90
C ILE A 899 -13.92 24.62 5.67
N GLN A 900 -13.79 25.95 5.63
CA GLN A 900 -13.11 26.67 4.55
C GLN A 900 -11.61 26.36 4.51
N ALA A 901 -10.95 26.26 5.67
CA ALA A 901 -9.57 25.82 5.74
C ALA A 901 -9.40 24.41 5.16
N HIS A 902 -10.34 23.51 5.43
CA HIS A 902 -10.33 22.17 4.85
C HIS A 902 -10.55 22.18 3.33
N LEU A 903 -11.49 22.97 2.81
CA LEU A 903 -11.71 23.13 1.37
C LEU A 903 -10.44 23.65 0.66
N ALA A 904 -9.79 24.66 1.23
CA ALA A 904 -8.52 25.18 0.70
C ALA A 904 -7.40 24.12 0.73
N TRP A 905 -7.38 23.26 1.75
CA TRP A 905 -6.45 22.15 1.84
C TRP A 905 -6.74 21.06 0.79
N LEU A 906 -8.01 20.71 0.56
CA LEU A 906 -8.41 19.76 -0.51
C LEU A 906 -7.99 20.27 -1.89
N GLU A 907 -8.20 21.56 -2.17
CA GLU A 907 -7.75 22.22 -3.39
C GLU A 907 -6.22 22.13 -3.54
N ALA A 908 -5.46 22.36 -2.46
CA ALA A 908 -4.01 22.27 -2.45
C ALA A 908 -3.47 20.84 -2.64
N GLU A 909 -4.18 19.81 -2.17
CA GLU A 909 -3.85 18.40 -2.43
C GLU A 909 -4.29 17.92 -3.83
N GLY A 910 -4.86 18.80 -4.66
CA GLY A 910 -5.25 18.49 -6.04
C GLY A 910 -6.55 17.70 -6.15
N VAL A 911 -7.41 17.75 -5.14
CA VAL A 911 -8.79 17.23 -5.22
C VAL A 911 -9.60 18.26 -6.01
N ASN A 912 -9.72 18.03 -7.32
CA ASN A 912 -10.40 18.91 -8.27
C ASN A 912 -11.93 18.86 -8.11
#